data_AF-A0A415FUR6-F1
#
_entry.id   AF-A0A415FUR6-F1
#
_cell.length_a   1.000
_cell.length_b   1.000
_cell.length_c   1.000
_cell.angle_alpha   90.00
_cell.angle_beta   90.00
_cell.angle_gamma   90.00
#
_symmetry.space_group_name_H-M   'P 1'
#
loop_
_entity.id
_entity.type
_entity.pdbx_description
1 polymer ?
#
loop_
_entity_poly.entity_id
_entity_poly.type
_entity_poly.pdbx_seq_one_letter_code
_entity_poly.pdbx_strand_id
1 'polypeptide(L)'
;MSTTWQTPISSFETNRRRVGALKSLGVVSVGDALTYYPFRVTDPVPVRALREAKIGENMAFAAHVRGVRVFPMARRGFRLIADVDDGDFARSRHMDASMASLVFFSYRKSYVDWIQRKLHEGALLVVAGEPSVYNDRLQFTHPDILTVDPAGEQSRSRSSEEAAEWDDGFGTEQPAVVPQSPTMPNLKYDAASVPEAMRHVCRPRPVYHANSRISSEHIHESIEKCMDRLCGDEYAAAQAARSLHGADASDAQHGEFDAPQADRQARTETLAAAIPDIMPEAFRMEHGLMHRAEAFRAIHDPQNRDGFNKALRTLRYEEALICQTALVQSRDSSRKATATACADTRLKDDFVESLPFSLTDGQQQVIADISDDMARDYPMQRLLQGEVGSGKTVVAVAAMMQAVGSGKQAVLVAPTQVLAEQHYSSIRGMVDRMCGTGEEADENAKSGESQTKSTHHAVVDESGQVTSGNAPEPQNGGQSDGGQVEKLLDGQSNSLPDIPVLLLTGGMKLAARRRVLAQAASGKPCIVVATHAAFSKTFQAPNLALAVIDEQHRFGVEQRESLNAKGSTAPHLLVMTATPIPRTAAMTWFGDLDISWLTELPGGRKPIRTFVVPEANGPLMAEMFGLIRKRIDAGERAYVVCPRIDADAKDADDAGGSGDAEVGSAFDATYDLGEDDEQREQRPPLHSVAEIAERLRSLPQFAGIRIATLTGRDDDETKSQIMADFEAGVTPILVATTVIEVGVDVAQASCMVIFDADRYGLSQLHQLRGRVGRGGTESGAFLISRAPEGSDAAKRLDVIAGTLDGAEIAQADLEFRGAGDVLGDAQSGGKSGLKLLRVVKDVKIIEEARAEAAKLVAEDPTLQGYVQLAGAVLDFTRGNETFLTSN
;
A
#
# COMPACT_ATOMS: atom_id res chain seq x y z
N MET A 1 31.38 20.75 16.97
CA MET A 1 30.04 20.39 17.47
C MET A 1 29.90 18.90 17.25
N SER A 2 29.52 18.11 18.27
CA SER A 2 29.29 16.69 18.07
C SER A 2 28.14 16.50 17.09
N THR A 3 28.35 15.69 16.05
CA THR A 3 27.31 15.36 15.07
C THR A 3 26.28 14.46 15.76
N THR A 4 25.00 14.80 15.63
CA THR A 4 23.88 14.05 16.19
C THR A 4 22.93 13.59 15.08
N TRP A 5 21.99 12.71 15.42
CA TRP A 5 20.95 12.21 14.51
C TRP A 5 20.20 13.32 13.75
N GLN A 6 19.89 14.44 14.40
CA GLN A 6 19.15 15.56 13.80
C GLN A 6 20.05 16.59 13.08
N THR A 7 21.36 16.36 13.02
CA THR A 7 22.28 17.32 12.41
C THR A 7 21.97 17.47 10.92
N PRO A 8 21.77 18.69 10.39
CA PRO A 8 21.52 18.90 8.97
C PRO A 8 22.73 18.52 8.13
N ILE A 9 22.51 17.81 7.02
CA ILE A 9 23.57 17.40 6.08
C ILE A 9 24.29 18.63 5.50
N SER A 10 23.57 19.73 5.34
CA SER A 10 24.13 21.01 4.86
C SER A 10 25.21 21.60 5.77
N SER A 11 25.34 21.12 7.01
CA SER A 11 26.36 21.63 7.94
C SER A 11 27.77 21.10 7.64
N PHE A 12 27.89 19.94 6.96
CA PHE A 12 29.19 19.32 6.66
C PHE A 12 29.39 18.90 5.19
N GLU A 13 28.32 18.74 4.39
CA GLU A 13 28.47 18.49 2.95
C GLU A 13 28.69 19.82 2.20
N THR A 14 29.92 20.02 1.72
CA THR A 14 30.36 21.28 1.09
C THR A 14 29.77 21.45 -0.32
N ASN A 15 29.36 20.36 -0.97
CA ASN A 15 28.79 20.40 -2.31
C ASN A 15 27.29 20.80 -2.28
N ARG A 16 27.00 22.09 -2.48
CA ARG A 16 25.62 22.63 -2.50
C ARG A 16 24.70 21.93 -3.50
N ARG A 17 25.22 21.45 -4.65
CA ARG A 17 24.41 20.70 -5.63
C ARG A 17 24.00 19.35 -5.08
N ARG A 18 24.93 18.66 -4.40
CA ARG A 18 24.67 17.36 -3.76
C ARG A 18 23.66 17.51 -2.61
N VAL A 19 23.80 18.54 -1.76
CA VAL A 19 22.83 18.87 -0.70
C VAL A 19 21.44 19.14 -1.29
N GLY A 20 21.36 19.94 -2.36
CA GLY A 20 20.08 20.21 -3.04
C GLY A 20 19.43 18.96 -3.63
N ALA A 21 20.24 18.05 -4.19
CA ALA A 21 19.76 16.79 -4.73
C ALA A 21 19.27 15.82 -3.63
N LEU A 22 20.02 15.66 -2.54
CA LEU A 22 19.60 14.87 -1.37
C LEU A 22 18.31 15.42 -0.75
N LYS A 23 18.21 16.75 -0.62
CA LYS A 23 16.98 17.40 -0.16
C LYS A 23 15.78 17.08 -1.06
N SER A 24 15.96 16.97 -2.37
CA SER A 24 14.87 16.57 -3.28
C SER A 24 14.43 15.11 -3.13
N LEU A 25 15.27 14.26 -2.53
CA LEU A 25 14.92 12.90 -2.12
C LEU A 25 14.29 12.86 -0.70
N GLY A 26 14.18 14.02 -0.04
CA GLY A 26 13.73 14.13 1.35
C GLY A 26 14.81 13.79 2.38
N VAL A 27 16.08 13.77 1.97
CA VAL A 27 17.23 13.49 2.84
C VAL A 27 17.85 14.83 3.28
N VAL A 28 17.53 15.29 4.50
CA VAL A 28 17.95 16.61 5.00
C VAL A 28 18.82 16.54 6.27
N SER A 29 18.65 15.50 7.07
CA SER A 29 19.41 15.24 8.30
C SER A 29 20.23 13.94 8.22
N VAL A 30 21.15 13.75 9.16
CA VAL A 30 21.91 12.50 9.32
C VAL A 30 20.98 11.30 9.50
N GLY A 31 19.92 11.44 10.30
CA GLY A 31 18.92 10.39 10.47
C GLY A 31 18.15 10.04 9.19
N ASP A 32 17.83 11.04 8.37
CA ASP A 32 17.19 10.79 7.07
C ASP A 32 18.12 10.02 6.13
N ALA A 33 19.42 10.31 6.17
CA ALA A 33 20.42 9.62 5.35
C ALA A 33 20.57 8.14 5.76
N LEU A 34 20.65 7.85 7.06
CA LEU A 34 20.74 6.48 7.59
C LEU A 34 19.44 5.68 7.41
N THR A 35 18.29 6.34 7.34
CA THR A 35 17.01 5.68 7.07
C THR A 35 16.62 5.73 5.59
N TYR A 36 17.55 6.13 4.71
CA TYR A 36 17.40 6.07 3.26
C TYR A 36 17.99 4.76 2.75
N TYR A 37 17.20 3.70 2.83
CA TYR A 37 17.67 2.34 2.59
C TYR A 37 17.94 2.03 1.12
N PRO A 38 18.94 1.18 0.82
CA PRO A 38 19.12 0.64 -0.52
C PRO A 38 18.04 -0.40 -0.86
N PHE A 39 17.61 -0.44 -2.12
CA PHE A 39 16.58 -1.39 -2.57
C PHE A 39 17.15 -2.75 -3.00
N ARG A 40 18.45 -2.80 -3.30
CA ARG A 40 19.18 -4.05 -3.58
C ARG A 40 20.65 -3.91 -3.21
N VAL A 41 21.33 -5.05 -3.11
CA VAL A 41 22.79 -5.14 -2.98
C VAL A 41 23.32 -5.95 -4.15
N THR A 42 24.41 -5.49 -4.77
CA THR A 42 25.09 -6.23 -5.84
C THR A 42 25.73 -7.49 -5.28
N ASP A 43 25.79 -8.55 -6.08
CA ASP A 43 26.49 -9.75 -5.67
C ASP A 43 28.01 -9.48 -5.59
N PRO A 44 28.73 -10.07 -4.62
CA PRO A 44 30.17 -9.97 -4.57
C PRO A 44 30.78 -10.55 -5.84
N VAL A 45 31.67 -9.79 -6.48
CA VAL A 45 32.32 -10.22 -7.71
C VAL A 45 33.55 -11.07 -7.35
N PRO A 46 33.61 -12.35 -7.75
CA PRO A 46 34.75 -13.20 -7.47
C PRO A 46 35.98 -12.75 -8.26
N VAL A 47 37.13 -12.74 -7.60
CA VAL A 47 38.41 -12.42 -8.22
C VAL A 47 38.92 -13.64 -9.00
N ARG A 48 39.05 -13.54 -10.33
CA ARG A 48 39.45 -14.64 -11.21
C ARG A 48 40.43 -14.14 -12.29
N ALA A 49 41.40 -14.94 -12.71
CA ALA A 49 42.19 -14.62 -13.90
C ALA A 49 41.35 -14.85 -15.18
N LEU A 50 41.71 -14.22 -16.30
CA LEU A 50 40.93 -14.34 -17.55
C LEU A 50 40.78 -15.78 -18.03
N ARG A 51 41.73 -16.68 -17.71
CA ARG A 51 41.64 -18.11 -18.05
C ARG A 51 40.63 -18.89 -17.21
N GLU A 52 40.29 -18.39 -16.04
CA GLU A 52 39.27 -18.97 -15.16
C GLU A 52 37.88 -18.41 -15.43
N ALA A 53 37.74 -17.58 -16.47
CA ALA A 53 36.47 -16.98 -16.86
C ALA A 53 35.44 -18.05 -17.20
N LYS A 54 34.31 -18.01 -16.50
CA LYS A 54 33.12 -18.81 -16.82
C LYS A 54 32.11 -17.91 -17.51
N ILE A 55 31.76 -18.23 -18.75
CA ILE A 55 30.80 -17.46 -19.55
C ILE A 55 29.50 -17.34 -18.77
N GLY A 56 29.00 -16.12 -18.61
CA GLY A 56 27.77 -15.85 -17.86
C GLY A 56 27.94 -15.58 -16.36
N GLU A 57 29.13 -15.73 -15.79
CA GLU A 57 29.39 -15.44 -14.37
C GLU A 57 30.25 -14.18 -14.20
N ASN A 58 29.76 -13.21 -13.42
CA ASN A 58 30.53 -12.02 -13.06
C ASN A 58 31.90 -12.38 -12.48
N MET A 59 32.93 -11.64 -12.88
CA MET A 59 34.29 -11.78 -12.36
C MET A 59 35.03 -10.44 -12.34
N ALA A 60 36.03 -10.34 -11.47
CA ALA A 60 36.91 -9.18 -11.36
C ALA A 60 38.36 -9.58 -11.58
N PHE A 61 39.11 -8.77 -12.34
CA PHE A 61 40.52 -9.00 -12.66
C PHE A 61 41.25 -7.67 -12.87
N ALA A 62 42.57 -7.67 -12.67
CA ALA A 62 43.42 -6.54 -13.00
C ALA A 62 44.06 -6.76 -14.38
N ALA A 63 44.10 -5.72 -15.22
CA ALA A 63 44.64 -5.82 -16.57
C ALA A 63 45.22 -4.49 -17.09
N HIS A 64 46.16 -4.63 -18.02
CA HIS A 64 46.75 -3.51 -18.75
C HIS A 64 46.07 -3.32 -20.11
N VAL A 65 45.81 -2.05 -20.45
CA VAL A 65 45.29 -1.70 -21.78
C VAL A 65 46.39 -1.82 -22.82
N ARG A 66 46.18 -2.66 -23.84
CA ARG A 66 47.08 -2.84 -24.98
C ARG A 66 46.74 -1.96 -26.17
N GLY A 67 45.49 -1.51 -26.29
CA GLY A 67 45.09 -0.59 -27.34
C GLY A 67 43.59 -0.31 -27.34
N VAL A 68 43.21 0.87 -27.85
CA VAL A 68 41.80 1.31 -27.92
C VAL A 68 41.43 1.77 -29.30
N ARG A 69 40.28 1.29 -29.79
CA ARG A 69 39.74 1.58 -31.11
C ARG A 69 38.29 2.05 -30.99
N VAL A 70 37.94 3.12 -31.70
CA VAL A 70 36.58 3.67 -31.73
C VAL A 70 36.02 3.57 -33.15
N PHE A 71 34.84 2.99 -33.27
CA PHE A 71 34.14 2.79 -34.54
C PHE A 71 32.81 3.55 -34.54
N PRO A 72 32.52 4.38 -35.55
CA PRO A 72 31.18 4.94 -35.75
C PRO A 72 30.21 3.86 -36.25
N MET A 73 28.95 3.89 -35.80
CA MET A 73 27.90 2.95 -36.19
C MET A 73 26.86 3.59 -37.13
N ALA A 74 26.22 2.76 -37.97
CA ALA A 74 25.27 3.21 -39.00
C ALA A 74 24.03 3.96 -38.47
N ARG A 75 23.57 3.68 -37.23
CA ARG A 75 22.42 4.34 -36.58
C ARG A 75 22.82 5.39 -35.53
N ARG A 76 23.68 6.36 -35.90
CA ARG A 76 24.11 7.51 -35.04
C ARG A 76 24.78 7.16 -33.70
N GLY A 77 25.29 5.94 -33.52
CA GLY A 77 26.01 5.52 -32.31
C GLY A 77 27.52 5.35 -32.51
N PHE A 78 28.25 5.13 -31.42
CA PHE A 78 29.69 4.84 -31.41
C PHE A 78 29.93 3.53 -30.63
N ARG A 79 30.94 2.79 -31.06
CA ARG A 79 31.42 1.56 -30.40
C ARG A 79 32.90 1.73 -30.08
N LEU A 80 33.26 1.64 -28.81
CA LEU A 80 34.65 1.63 -28.34
C LEU A 80 35.05 0.21 -27.96
N ILE A 81 36.21 -0.24 -28.42
CA ILE A 81 36.83 -1.52 -28.08
C ILE A 81 38.19 -1.25 -27.48
N ALA A 82 38.43 -1.70 -26.25
CA ALA A 82 39.73 -1.69 -25.61
C ALA A 82 40.22 -3.13 -25.43
N ASP A 83 41.36 -3.46 -26.02
CA ASP A 83 42.01 -4.77 -25.85
C ASP A 83 42.89 -4.72 -24.60
N VAL A 84 42.69 -5.68 -23.68
CA VAL A 84 43.35 -5.74 -22.37
C VAL A 84 44.03 -7.09 -22.15
N ASP A 85 45.09 -7.08 -21.35
CA ASP A 85 45.92 -8.25 -21.00
C ASP A 85 46.10 -8.35 -19.48
N ASP A 86 45.93 -9.54 -18.91
CA ASP A 86 46.01 -9.80 -17.46
C ASP A 86 47.37 -10.35 -17.01
N GLY A 87 48.42 -10.28 -17.84
CA GLY A 87 49.69 -10.98 -17.59
C GLY A 87 50.34 -10.79 -16.21
N ASP A 88 50.30 -9.60 -15.62
CA ASP A 88 50.88 -9.36 -14.28
C ASP A 88 50.02 -10.02 -13.18
N PHE A 89 48.71 -9.96 -13.35
CA PHE A 89 47.73 -10.52 -12.43
C PHE A 89 47.60 -12.05 -12.54
N ALA A 90 47.77 -12.60 -13.75
CA ALA A 90 47.84 -14.03 -13.98
C ALA A 90 49.10 -14.63 -13.35
N ARG A 91 50.25 -13.94 -13.47
CA ARG A 91 51.51 -14.37 -12.84
C ARG A 91 51.42 -14.40 -11.32
N SER A 92 50.77 -13.42 -10.69
CA SER A 92 50.54 -13.43 -9.24
C SER A 92 49.65 -14.59 -8.77
N ARG A 93 48.97 -15.27 -9.69
CA ARG A 93 48.13 -16.47 -9.45
C ARG A 93 48.74 -17.75 -10.01
N HIS A 94 49.99 -17.74 -10.46
CA HIS A 94 50.67 -18.88 -11.11
C HIS A 94 49.95 -19.37 -12.38
N MET A 95 49.40 -18.45 -13.18
CA MET A 95 48.70 -18.74 -14.43
C MET A 95 49.35 -18.03 -15.61
N ASP A 96 49.12 -18.55 -16.82
CA ASP A 96 49.55 -17.92 -18.07
C ASP A 96 48.67 -16.73 -18.43
N ALA A 97 49.29 -15.69 -19.00
CA ALA A 97 48.59 -14.50 -19.49
C ALA A 97 47.50 -14.84 -20.53
N SER A 98 46.45 -14.04 -20.56
CA SER A 98 45.36 -14.12 -21.55
C SER A 98 44.87 -12.71 -21.91
N MET A 99 44.15 -12.61 -23.02
CA MET A 99 43.62 -11.33 -23.52
C MET A 99 42.10 -11.32 -23.56
N ALA A 100 41.51 -10.14 -23.35
CA ALA A 100 40.09 -9.90 -23.49
C ALA A 100 39.83 -8.53 -24.15
N SER A 101 38.64 -8.37 -24.73
CA SER A 101 38.19 -7.09 -25.30
C SER A 101 37.08 -6.48 -24.44
N LEU A 102 37.27 -5.26 -23.95
CA LEU A 102 36.24 -4.46 -23.29
C LEU A 102 35.49 -3.65 -24.33
N VAL A 103 34.16 -3.77 -24.38
CA VAL A 103 33.33 -3.14 -25.42
C VAL A 103 32.28 -2.23 -24.81
N PHE A 104 32.21 -1.00 -25.32
CA PHE A 104 31.25 0.01 -24.90
C PHE A 104 30.46 0.53 -26.11
N PHE A 105 29.15 0.61 -25.99
CA PHE A 105 28.23 1.19 -26.97
C PHE A 105 27.62 2.49 -26.41
N SER A 106 27.64 3.58 -27.16
CA SER A 106 26.97 4.82 -26.74
C SER A 106 26.61 5.71 -27.90
N TYR A 107 25.48 6.41 -27.79
CA TYR A 107 25.06 7.46 -28.72
C TYR A 107 25.68 8.83 -28.39
N ARG A 108 26.28 8.98 -27.20
CA ARG A 108 26.88 10.24 -26.74
C ARG A 108 28.38 10.24 -27.01
N LYS A 109 28.82 11.02 -27.99
CA LYS A 109 30.24 11.18 -28.32
C LYS A 109 31.09 11.62 -27.11
N SER A 110 30.55 12.49 -26.25
CA SER A 110 31.24 12.95 -25.04
C SER A 110 31.56 11.84 -24.04
N TYR A 111 30.69 10.83 -23.91
CA TYR A 111 30.94 9.67 -23.04
C TYR A 111 32.04 8.77 -23.61
N VAL A 112 32.04 8.56 -24.93
CA VAL A 112 33.04 7.76 -25.64
C VAL A 112 34.41 8.43 -25.56
N ASP A 113 34.47 9.75 -25.79
CA ASP A 113 35.70 10.53 -25.67
C ASP A 113 36.23 10.51 -24.23
N TRP A 114 35.34 10.49 -23.23
CA TRP A 114 35.71 10.36 -21.81
C TRP A 114 36.28 8.97 -21.49
N ILE A 115 35.63 7.89 -21.93
CA ILE A 115 36.14 6.52 -21.76
C ILE A 115 37.47 6.33 -22.50
N GLN A 116 37.61 6.86 -23.71
CA GLN A 116 38.86 6.76 -24.49
C GLN A 116 40.03 7.43 -23.77
N ARG A 117 39.81 8.56 -23.08
CA ARG A 117 40.85 9.20 -22.25
C ARG A 117 41.21 8.34 -21.03
N LYS A 118 40.20 7.70 -20.42
CA LYS A 118 40.38 6.83 -19.26
C LYS A 118 41.16 5.55 -19.62
N LEU A 119 40.84 4.96 -20.77
CA LEU A 119 41.43 3.72 -21.31
C LEU A 119 42.57 4.01 -22.30
N HIS A 120 43.60 4.76 -21.90
CA HIS A 120 44.75 4.95 -22.79
C HIS A 120 45.68 3.73 -22.78
N GLU A 121 46.46 3.54 -23.84
CA GLU A 121 47.41 2.43 -23.95
C GLU A 121 48.44 2.49 -22.80
N GLY A 122 48.65 1.35 -22.14
CA GLY A 122 49.48 1.24 -20.94
C GLY A 122 48.78 1.51 -19.61
N ALA A 123 47.50 1.94 -19.60
CA ALA A 123 46.75 2.15 -18.37
C ALA A 123 46.51 0.83 -17.62
N LEU A 124 46.67 0.86 -16.29
CA LEU A 124 46.34 -0.26 -15.40
C LEU A 124 44.92 -0.10 -14.85
N LEU A 125 44.14 -1.16 -14.98
CA LEU A 125 42.72 -1.19 -14.65
C LEU A 125 42.38 -2.37 -13.76
N VAL A 126 41.39 -2.19 -12.91
CA VAL A 126 40.58 -3.28 -12.38
C VAL A 126 39.24 -3.28 -13.11
N VAL A 127 38.91 -4.43 -13.69
CA VAL A 127 37.71 -4.65 -14.50
C VAL A 127 36.80 -5.61 -13.76
N ALA A 128 35.50 -5.31 -13.69
CA ALA A 128 34.48 -6.30 -13.37
C ALA A 128 33.33 -6.31 -14.35
N GLY A 129 32.84 -7.51 -14.61
CA GLY A 129 31.65 -7.72 -15.41
C GLY A 129 31.50 -9.17 -15.81
N GLU A 130 30.52 -9.40 -16.66
CA GLU A 130 30.18 -10.73 -17.17
C GLU A 130 30.98 -11.02 -18.45
N PRO A 131 31.78 -12.10 -18.49
CA PRO A 131 32.48 -12.51 -19.68
C PRO A 131 31.51 -13.16 -20.68
N SER A 132 31.62 -12.71 -21.93
CA SER A 132 30.96 -13.27 -23.11
C SER A 132 32.01 -13.68 -24.14
N VAL A 133 31.61 -14.43 -25.16
CA VAL A 133 32.50 -14.80 -26.27
C VAL A 133 31.98 -14.23 -27.56
N TYR A 134 32.82 -13.48 -28.27
CA TYR A 134 32.53 -12.95 -29.60
C TYR A 134 33.76 -13.08 -30.50
N ASN A 135 33.58 -13.71 -31.67
CA ASN A 135 34.68 -14.06 -32.60
C ASN A 135 35.84 -14.81 -31.91
N ASP A 136 35.51 -15.86 -31.15
CA ASP A 136 36.48 -16.69 -30.41
C ASP A 136 37.39 -15.93 -29.45
N ARG A 137 36.96 -14.74 -28.99
CA ARG A 137 37.66 -13.94 -27.98
C ARG A 137 36.75 -13.64 -26.80
N LEU A 138 37.33 -13.66 -25.60
CA LEU A 138 36.70 -13.19 -24.38
C LEU A 138 36.38 -11.70 -24.51
N GLN A 139 35.14 -11.35 -24.21
CA GLN A 139 34.60 -10.00 -24.35
C GLN A 139 33.79 -9.62 -23.11
N PHE A 140 33.98 -8.41 -22.62
CA PHE A 140 33.17 -7.82 -21.57
C PHE A 140 32.42 -6.63 -22.15
N THR A 141 31.10 -6.67 -22.10
CA THR A 141 30.25 -5.60 -22.62
C THR A 141 29.84 -4.69 -21.48
N HIS A 142 30.16 -3.40 -21.57
CA HIS A 142 29.94 -2.40 -20.52
C HIS A 142 30.41 -2.83 -19.11
N PRO A 143 31.67 -3.30 -18.95
CA PRO A 143 32.18 -3.64 -17.64
C PRO A 143 32.41 -2.39 -16.78
N ASP A 144 32.33 -2.58 -15.46
CA ASP A 144 32.78 -1.60 -14.48
C ASP A 144 34.31 -1.55 -14.48
N ILE A 145 34.87 -0.34 -14.60
CA ILE A 145 36.31 -0.12 -14.72
C ILE A 145 36.82 0.95 -13.77
N LEU A 146 37.84 0.59 -13.00
CA LEU A 146 38.59 1.49 -12.14
C LEU A 146 40.03 1.63 -12.64
N THR A 147 40.49 2.86 -12.77
CA THR A 147 41.89 3.20 -13.11
C THR A 147 42.74 3.25 -11.86
N VAL A 148 43.91 2.64 -11.91
CA VAL A 148 44.88 2.59 -10.81
C VAL A 148 46.04 3.53 -11.09
N ASP A 149 46.49 4.28 -10.08
CA ASP A 149 47.64 5.17 -10.20
C ASP A 149 48.97 4.40 -10.34
N PRO A 150 49.68 4.53 -11.48
CA PRO A 150 50.95 3.83 -11.70
C PRO A 150 52.07 4.27 -10.74
N ALA A 151 52.02 5.49 -10.17
CA ALA A 151 53.04 5.98 -9.23
C ALA A 151 52.93 5.32 -7.84
N GLY A 152 51.70 5.01 -7.40
CA GLY A 152 51.45 4.31 -6.13
C GLY A 152 51.92 2.85 -6.16
N GLU A 153 51.88 2.22 -7.33
CA GLU A 153 52.25 0.82 -7.53
C GLU A 153 53.78 0.63 -7.67
N GLN A 154 54.46 1.55 -8.38
CA GLN A 154 55.93 1.55 -8.51
C GLN A 154 56.67 1.80 -7.19
N SER A 155 56.07 2.55 -6.26
CA SER A 155 56.62 2.77 -4.92
C SER A 155 56.61 1.48 -4.07
N ARG A 156 55.63 0.59 -4.30
CA ARG A 156 55.52 -0.71 -3.60
C ARG A 156 56.40 -1.80 -4.21
N SER A 157 56.52 -1.86 -5.54
CA SER A 157 57.42 -2.80 -6.20
C SER A 157 58.89 -2.52 -5.81
N ARG A 158 59.29 -1.24 -5.72
CA ARG A 158 60.62 -0.84 -5.23
C ARG A 158 60.88 -1.25 -3.78
N SER A 159 59.91 -1.08 -2.88
CA SER A 159 60.06 -1.49 -1.47
C SER A 159 60.16 -3.00 -1.27
N SER A 160 59.68 -3.81 -2.22
CA SER A 160 59.75 -5.28 -2.16
C SER A 160 61.01 -5.85 -2.84
N GLU A 161 61.55 -5.16 -3.85
CA GLU A 161 62.82 -5.54 -4.50
C GLU A 161 64.05 -5.10 -3.70
N GLU A 162 64.05 -3.90 -3.09
CA GLU A 162 65.18 -3.42 -2.26
C GLU A 162 65.35 -4.20 -0.94
N ALA A 163 64.32 -4.90 -0.48
CA ALA A 163 64.40 -5.77 0.70
C ALA A 163 65.02 -7.15 0.42
N ALA A 164 65.25 -7.51 -0.86
CA ALA A 164 65.66 -8.85 -1.26
C ALA A 164 67.14 -8.99 -1.69
N GLU A 165 67.92 -7.91 -1.78
CA GLU A 165 69.36 -7.97 -2.12
C GLU A 165 70.24 -7.64 -0.90
N TRP A 166 70.85 -8.68 -0.33
CA TRP A 166 72.01 -8.53 0.55
C TRP A 166 73.30 -8.45 -0.28
N ASP A 167 73.99 -7.33 -0.10
CA ASP A 167 75.44 -7.09 -0.09
C ASP A 167 76.36 -8.15 -0.71
N ASP A 168 76.83 -7.91 -1.94
CA ASP A 168 78.08 -8.45 -2.47
C ASP A 168 78.85 -7.32 -3.19
N GLY A 169 79.74 -6.66 -2.46
CA GLY A 169 80.52 -5.54 -2.97
C GLY A 169 81.54 -5.92 -4.05
N PHE A 170 81.31 -5.49 -5.29
CA PHE A 170 82.36 -5.11 -6.27
C PHE A 170 81.75 -4.36 -7.48
N GLY A 171 82.28 -3.16 -7.75
CA GLY A 171 82.59 -2.64 -9.10
C GLY A 171 81.51 -2.38 -10.15
N THR A 172 81.10 -1.11 -10.25
CA THR A 172 80.87 -0.32 -11.49
C THR A 172 80.12 -0.97 -12.66
N GLU A 173 78.87 -0.58 -12.85
CA GLU A 173 78.29 -0.24 -14.15
C GLU A 173 77.02 0.62 -13.93
N GLN A 174 76.88 1.71 -14.70
CA GLN A 174 75.77 2.65 -14.59
C GLN A 174 74.45 1.96 -14.99
N PRO A 175 73.36 2.05 -14.20
CA PRO A 175 72.08 1.55 -14.66
C PRO A 175 71.57 2.46 -15.79
N ALA A 176 71.24 1.82 -16.91
CA ALA A 176 70.66 2.45 -18.08
C ALA A 176 69.40 3.25 -17.69
N VAL A 177 69.32 4.48 -18.19
CA VAL A 177 68.14 5.34 -18.08
C VAL A 177 66.94 4.63 -18.71
N VAL A 178 66.05 4.11 -17.87
CA VAL A 178 64.73 3.61 -18.28
C VAL A 178 63.90 4.80 -18.77
N PRO A 179 63.22 4.74 -19.94
CA PRO A 179 62.42 5.85 -20.40
C PRO A 179 61.29 6.12 -19.41
N GLN A 180 61.23 7.33 -18.87
CA GLN A 180 60.08 7.79 -18.10
C GLN A 180 58.85 7.77 -19.01
N SER A 181 57.85 6.95 -18.68
CA SER A 181 56.53 7.01 -19.31
C SER A 181 55.97 8.42 -19.16
N PRO A 182 55.33 8.99 -20.20
CA PRO A 182 54.85 10.36 -20.16
C PRO A 182 53.74 10.49 -19.12
N THR A 183 54.02 11.17 -18.01
CA THR A 183 53.01 11.55 -17.02
C THR A 183 52.09 12.58 -17.65
N MET A 184 50.91 12.15 -18.09
CA MET A 184 49.87 13.05 -18.60
C MET A 184 49.26 13.84 -17.43
N PRO A 185 49.38 15.17 -17.37
CA PRO A 185 49.22 15.95 -16.13
C PRO A 185 47.78 16.23 -15.69
N ASN A 186 46.77 15.40 -16.06
CA ASN A 186 45.37 15.67 -15.70
C ASN A 186 44.43 14.45 -15.64
N LEU A 187 44.95 13.22 -15.55
CA LEU A 187 44.09 12.05 -15.29
C LEU A 187 43.85 11.90 -13.78
N LYS A 188 42.59 11.89 -13.37
CA LYS A 188 42.16 11.50 -12.02
C LYS A 188 42.02 9.97 -12.00
N TYR A 189 42.85 9.29 -11.21
CA TYR A 189 42.76 7.85 -10.99
C TYR A 189 41.66 7.54 -9.96
N ASP A 190 41.05 6.36 -10.07
CA ASP A 190 39.95 5.94 -9.19
C ASP A 190 40.47 5.25 -7.91
N ALA A 191 41.68 4.69 -7.94
CA ALA A 191 42.31 4.02 -6.80
C ALA A 191 43.84 4.20 -6.79
N ALA A 192 44.47 4.14 -5.62
CA ALA A 192 45.91 4.27 -5.47
C ALA A 192 46.66 2.93 -5.68
N SER A 193 45.96 1.79 -5.63
CA SER A 193 46.57 0.47 -5.85
C SER A 193 45.58 -0.58 -6.37
N VAL A 194 46.08 -1.65 -7.01
CA VAL A 194 45.26 -2.80 -7.46
C VAL A 194 44.52 -3.48 -6.30
N PRO A 195 45.11 -3.77 -5.12
CA PRO A 195 44.38 -4.37 -4.00
C PRO A 195 43.26 -3.48 -3.44
N GLU A 196 43.40 -2.15 -3.53
CA GLU A 196 42.35 -1.20 -3.15
C GLU A 196 41.21 -1.20 -4.17
N ALA A 197 41.54 -1.09 -5.47
CA ALA A 197 40.57 -1.18 -6.56
C ALA A 197 39.84 -2.53 -6.57
N MET A 198 40.55 -3.64 -6.33
CA MET A 198 39.95 -4.97 -6.25
C MET A 198 38.97 -5.06 -5.06
N ARG A 199 39.32 -4.51 -3.90
CA ARG A 199 38.40 -4.40 -2.76
C ARG A 199 37.17 -3.54 -3.09
N HIS A 200 37.34 -2.47 -3.86
CA HIS A 200 36.25 -1.58 -4.26
C HIS A 200 35.20 -2.28 -5.14
N VAL A 201 35.66 -3.17 -6.04
CA VAL A 201 34.82 -3.84 -7.04
C VAL A 201 34.27 -5.19 -6.55
N CYS A 202 34.98 -5.89 -5.67
CA CYS A 202 34.58 -7.23 -5.21
C CYS A 202 33.64 -7.22 -4.00
N ARG A 203 33.42 -6.06 -3.38
CA ARG A 203 32.49 -5.92 -2.25
C ARG A 203 31.05 -5.81 -2.74
N PRO A 204 30.08 -6.39 -2.01
CA PRO A 204 28.67 -6.12 -2.26
C PRO A 204 28.40 -4.62 -2.11
N ARG A 205 27.71 -4.02 -3.08
CA ARG A 205 27.41 -2.59 -3.07
C ARG A 205 25.91 -2.36 -2.90
N PRO A 206 25.50 -1.50 -1.95
CA PRO A 206 24.12 -1.09 -1.84
C PRO A 206 23.74 -0.17 -3.01
N VAL A 207 22.56 -0.42 -3.58
CA VAL A 207 21.99 0.38 -4.66
C VAL A 207 20.78 1.13 -4.14
N TYR A 208 20.82 2.45 -4.26
CA TYR A 208 19.81 3.40 -3.77
C TYR A 208 18.97 3.95 -4.92
N HIS A 209 17.77 4.43 -4.59
CA HIS A 209 16.88 5.10 -5.56
C HIS A 209 17.50 6.42 -6.05
N ALA A 210 18.23 6.35 -7.16
CA ALA A 210 18.86 7.51 -7.79
C ALA A 210 17.84 8.33 -8.59
N ASN A 211 18.19 9.58 -8.91
CA ASN A 211 17.42 10.40 -9.83
C ASN A 211 18.35 11.11 -10.84
N SER A 212 17.80 11.91 -11.74
CA SER A 212 18.58 12.64 -12.75
C SER A 212 19.61 13.63 -12.16
N ARG A 213 19.50 13.97 -10.87
CA ARG A 213 20.35 14.94 -10.17
C ARG A 213 21.44 14.30 -9.30
N ILE A 214 21.29 13.04 -8.88
CA ILE A 214 22.26 12.34 -8.04
C ILE A 214 22.29 10.83 -8.31
N SER A 215 23.50 10.26 -8.40
CA SER A 215 23.73 8.83 -8.58
C SER A 215 23.66 8.05 -7.26
N SER A 216 23.37 6.76 -7.35
CA SER A 216 23.39 5.83 -6.19
C SER A 216 24.72 5.87 -5.44
N GLU A 217 25.84 5.97 -6.15
CA GLU A 217 27.18 6.06 -5.57
C GLU A 217 27.38 7.34 -4.74
N HIS A 218 26.93 8.50 -5.25
CA HIS A 218 27.01 9.74 -4.49
C HIS A 218 26.09 9.76 -3.26
N ILE A 219 24.95 9.06 -3.32
CA ILE A 219 24.08 8.86 -2.15
C ILE A 219 24.82 8.02 -1.11
N HIS A 220 25.41 6.90 -1.54
CA HIS A 220 26.20 6.02 -0.67
C HIS A 220 27.36 6.76 0.02
N GLU A 221 28.18 7.49 -0.74
CA GLU A 221 29.28 8.31 -0.18
C GLU A 221 28.79 9.28 0.89
N SER A 222 27.64 9.94 0.65
CA SER A 222 27.08 10.88 1.61
C SER A 222 26.61 10.18 2.89
N ILE A 223 26.05 8.98 2.79
CA ILE A 223 25.64 8.17 3.95
C ILE A 223 26.86 7.68 4.74
N GLU A 224 27.92 7.22 4.08
CA GLU A 224 29.16 6.81 4.77
C GLU A 224 29.78 7.97 5.55
N LYS A 225 29.87 9.17 4.93
CA LYS A 225 30.32 10.37 5.62
C LYS A 225 29.47 10.70 6.85
N CYS A 226 28.15 10.47 6.79
CA CYS A 226 27.28 10.64 7.95
C CYS A 226 27.63 9.67 9.08
N MET A 227 27.86 8.39 8.77
CA MET A 227 28.28 7.38 9.76
C MET A 227 29.64 7.72 10.38
N ASP A 228 30.61 8.17 9.59
CA ASP A 228 31.94 8.57 10.09
C ASP A 228 31.86 9.75 11.05
N ARG A 229 31.03 10.75 10.71
CA ARG A 229 30.85 11.92 11.56
C ARG A 229 30.14 11.61 12.88
N LEU A 230 29.25 10.62 12.90
CA LEU A 230 28.62 10.14 14.14
C LEU A 230 29.62 9.44 15.07
N CYS A 231 30.68 8.84 14.53
CA CYS A 231 31.77 8.28 15.35
C CYS A 231 32.64 9.36 16.03
N GLY A 232 32.47 10.64 15.64
CA GLY A 232 33.20 11.77 16.20
C GLY A 232 34.47 12.16 15.41
N ASP A 233 34.92 13.40 15.62
CA ASP A 233 36.08 13.97 14.90
C ASP A 233 37.41 13.30 15.30
N GLU A 234 37.52 12.70 16.50
CA GLU A 234 38.70 11.93 16.93
C GLU A 234 38.85 10.60 16.18
N TYR A 235 37.74 9.90 15.91
CA TYR A 235 37.73 8.69 15.08
C TYR A 235 38.09 9.01 13.63
N ALA A 236 37.53 10.09 13.07
CA ALA A 236 37.86 10.56 11.73
C ALA A 236 39.33 10.99 11.60
N ALA A 237 39.90 11.63 12.63
CA ALA A 237 41.31 12.00 12.68
C ALA A 237 42.23 10.76 12.78
N ALA A 238 41.83 9.74 13.56
CA ALA A 238 42.56 8.48 13.67
C ALA A 238 42.57 7.68 12.35
N GLN A 239 41.44 7.65 11.62
CA GLN A 239 41.39 7.05 10.27
C GLN A 239 42.23 7.82 9.25
N ALA A 240 42.17 9.16 9.26
CA ALA A 240 42.97 10.00 8.37
C ALA A 240 44.47 9.81 8.63
N ALA A 241 44.89 9.74 9.90
CA ALA A 241 46.26 9.45 10.29
C ALA A 241 46.72 8.04 9.83
N ARG A 242 45.86 7.02 9.92
CA ARG A 242 46.12 5.66 9.42
C ARG A 242 46.16 5.57 7.89
N SER A 243 45.41 6.41 7.18
CA SER A 243 45.48 6.48 5.71
C SER A 243 46.73 7.21 5.19
N LEU A 244 47.28 8.13 5.98
CA LEU A 244 48.51 8.88 5.69
C LEU A 244 49.78 8.09 6.02
N HIS A 245 49.76 7.32 7.12
CA HIS A 245 50.81 6.37 7.48
C HIS A 245 50.44 4.99 6.94
N GLY A 246 50.73 4.73 5.67
CA GLY A 246 50.53 3.41 5.07
C GLY A 246 51.14 2.34 5.97
N ALA A 247 50.30 1.43 6.47
CA ALA A 247 50.60 0.29 7.35
C ALA A 247 52.10 0.16 7.73
N ASP A 248 52.49 0.75 8.86
CA ASP A 248 53.84 0.57 9.40
C ASP A 248 54.13 -0.92 9.64
N ALA A 249 55.33 -1.34 9.23
CA ALA A 249 55.80 -2.72 9.15
C ALA A 249 55.99 -3.44 10.50
N SER A 250 55.32 -3.03 11.58
CA SER A 250 55.42 -3.66 12.90
C SER A 250 54.27 -4.60 13.26
N ASP A 251 53.16 -4.61 12.51
CA ASP A 251 52.01 -5.51 12.74
C ASP A 251 52.13 -6.87 12.00
N ALA A 252 53.30 -7.20 11.44
CA ALA A 252 53.54 -8.43 10.68
C ALA A 252 53.52 -9.73 11.53
N GLN A 253 53.21 -9.68 12.83
CA GLN A 253 53.07 -10.87 13.69
C GLN A 253 51.62 -11.30 13.95
N HIS A 254 50.61 -10.51 13.57
CA HIS A 254 49.20 -10.93 13.53
C HIS A 254 48.68 -10.75 12.11
N GLY A 255 48.15 -11.82 11.52
CA GLY A 255 47.89 -11.95 10.08
C GLY A 255 47.22 -10.72 9.46
N GLU A 256 47.78 -10.29 8.32
CA GLU A 256 47.37 -9.17 7.45
C GLU A 256 45.89 -9.21 6.99
N PHE A 257 45.15 -10.27 7.36
CA PHE A 257 43.73 -10.47 7.08
C PHE A 257 42.77 -10.00 8.21
N ASP A 258 43.23 -9.82 9.46
CA ASP A 258 42.35 -9.49 10.62
C ASP A 258 42.27 -7.97 10.93
N ALA A 259 43.21 -7.16 10.44
CA ALA A 259 43.24 -5.71 10.66
C ALA A 259 41.97 -4.94 10.22
N PRO A 260 41.27 -5.29 9.11
CA PRO A 260 40.02 -4.63 8.70
C PRO A 260 38.82 -4.93 9.62
N GLN A 261 38.88 -6.03 10.37
CA GLN A 261 37.77 -6.52 11.19
C GLN A 261 37.78 -5.85 12.58
N ALA A 262 38.96 -5.67 13.17
CA ALA A 262 39.14 -4.95 14.44
C ALA A 262 38.72 -3.48 14.36
N ASP A 263 39.07 -2.77 13.28
CA ASP A 263 38.69 -1.37 13.06
C ASP A 263 37.18 -1.19 12.92
N ARG A 264 36.50 -2.15 12.28
CA ARG A 264 35.04 -2.14 12.13
C ARG A 264 34.29 -2.44 13.42
N GLN A 265 34.84 -3.32 14.26
CA GLN A 265 34.23 -3.62 15.54
C GLN A 265 34.31 -2.39 16.46
N ALA A 266 35.47 -1.72 16.52
CA ALA A 266 35.64 -0.45 17.20
C ALA A 266 34.71 0.66 16.65
N ARG A 267 34.53 0.72 15.32
CA ARG A 267 33.57 1.64 14.67
C ARG A 267 32.14 1.36 15.11
N THR A 268 31.76 0.08 15.18
CA THR A 268 30.41 -0.35 15.57
C THR A 268 30.11 -0.03 17.03
N GLU A 269 31.08 -0.24 17.93
CA GLU A 269 30.97 0.11 19.35
C GLU A 269 30.82 1.63 19.55
N THR A 270 31.58 2.43 18.80
CA THR A 270 31.47 3.90 18.84
C THR A 270 30.13 4.38 18.29
N LEU A 271 29.67 3.81 17.17
CA LEU A 271 28.35 4.09 16.59
C LEU A 271 27.21 3.69 17.53
N ALA A 272 27.35 2.62 18.31
CA ALA A 272 26.32 2.17 19.26
C ALA A 272 26.05 3.21 20.36
N ALA A 273 27.04 4.03 20.74
CA ALA A 273 26.82 5.15 21.66
C ALA A 273 26.03 6.31 21.02
N ALA A 274 26.21 6.56 19.72
CA ALA A 274 25.53 7.63 19.00
C ALA A 274 24.14 7.22 18.47
N ILE A 275 23.94 5.93 18.20
CA ILE A 275 22.71 5.33 17.68
C ILE A 275 22.25 4.28 18.70
N PRO A 276 21.50 4.69 19.74
CA PRO A 276 21.02 3.77 20.75
C PRO A 276 19.99 2.80 20.15
N ASP A 277 19.91 1.60 20.73
CA ASP A 277 18.92 0.61 20.34
C ASP A 277 17.51 1.06 20.71
N ILE A 278 16.55 0.75 19.83
CA ILE A 278 15.13 0.95 20.10
C ILE A 278 14.52 -0.32 20.70
N MET A 279 14.97 -1.48 20.24
CA MET A 279 14.44 -2.76 20.70
C MET A 279 14.98 -3.12 22.08
N PRO A 280 14.14 -3.63 22.99
CA PRO A 280 14.60 -4.20 24.26
C PRO A 280 15.66 -5.28 24.05
N GLU A 281 16.68 -5.29 24.91
CA GLU A 281 17.80 -6.22 24.78
C GLU A 281 17.38 -7.69 24.85
N ALA A 282 16.44 -8.03 25.74
CA ALA A 282 15.90 -9.38 25.87
C ALA A 282 15.25 -9.86 24.56
N PHE A 283 14.40 -9.03 23.95
CA PHE A 283 13.72 -9.34 22.69
C PHE A 283 14.72 -9.52 21.53
N ARG A 284 15.76 -8.67 21.48
CA ARG A 284 16.85 -8.76 20.50
C ARG A 284 17.61 -10.08 20.60
N MET A 285 17.99 -10.48 21.82
CA MET A 285 18.74 -11.71 22.06
C MET A 285 17.92 -12.96 21.73
N GLU A 286 16.63 -12.97 22.10
CA GLU A 286 15.72 -14.08 21.82
C GLU A 286 15.60 -14.38 20.32
N HIS A 287 15.49 -13.33 19.49
CA HIS A 287 15.31 -13.45 18.04
C HIS A 287 16.63 -13.41 17.24
N GLY A 288 17.78 -13.32 17.91
CA GLY A 288 19.11 -13.29 17.30
C GLY A 288 19.35 -12.06 16.42
N LEU A 289 18.78 -10.92 16.78
CA LEU A 289 18.80 -9.67 16.01
C LEU A 289 20.08 -8.87 16.28
N MET A 290 20.48 -8.03 15.31
CA MET A 290 21.64 -7.14 15.44
C MET A 290 21.30 -5.94 16.32
N HIS A 291 22.32 -5.30 16.91
CA HIS A 291 22.12 -3.97 17.49
C HIS A 291 21.82 -2.95 16.38
N ARG A 292 21.02 -1.92 16.64
CA ARG A 292 20.61 -0.92 15.64
C ARG A 292 21.77 -0.31 14.85
N ALA A 293 22.84 0.10 15.54
CA ALA A 293 24.06 0.63 14.91
C ALA A 293 24.75 -0.38 13.98
N GLU A 294 24.77 -1.67 14.36
CA GLU A 294 25.33 -2.74 13.56
C GLU A 294 24.47 -2.99 12.31
N ALA A 295 23.14 -2.96 12.47
CA ALA A 295 22.20 -3.12 11.36
C ALA A 295 22.34 -2.00 10.31
N PHE A 296 22.41 -0.72 10.71
CA PHE A 296 22.66 0.37 9.77
C PHE A 296 23.99 0.20 9.02
N ARG A 297 25.06 -0.17 9.73
CA ARG A 297 26.35 -0.43 9.08
C ARG A 297 26.25 -1.59 8.09
N ALA A 298 25.61 -2.70 8.45
CA ALA A 298 25.49 -3.86 7.59
C ALA A 298 24.56 -3.64 6.37
N ILE A 299 23.64 -2.68 6.42
CA ILE A 299 22.82 -2.27 5.28
C ILE A 299 23.58 -1.34 4.33
N HIS A 300 24.31 -0.37 4.88
CA HIS A 300 24.98 0.67 4.09
C HIS A 300 26.42 0.32 3.69
N ASP A 301 27.11 -0.57 4.42
CA ASP A 301 28.44 -1.15 4.11
C ASP A 301 28.39 -2.70 4.30
N PRO A 302 27.63 -3.41 3.45
CA PRO A 302 27.47 -4.86 3.55
C PRO A 302 28.76 -5.60 3.22
N GLN A 303 29.15 -6.57 4.06
CA GLN A 303 30.30 -7.44 3.79
C GLN A 303 29.94 -8.63 2.92
N ASN A 304 28.73 -9.12 3.12
CA ASN A 304 28.15 -10.22 2.38
C ASN A 304 26.63 -10.04 2.39
N ARG A 305 25.97 -10.80 1.53
CA ARG A 305 24.52 -10.75 1.37
C ARG A 305 23.78 -11.25 2.62
N ASP A 306 24.38 -12.17 3.37
CA ASP A 306 23.79 -12.71 4.59
C ASP A 306 23.69 -11.67 5.70
N GLY A 307 24.77 -10.92 5.95
CA GLY A 307 24.81 -9.81 6.88
C GLY A 307 23.84 -8.69 6.49
N PHE A 308 23.75 -8.36 5.20
CA PHE A 308 22.75 -7.43 4.69
C PHE A 308 21.32 -7.91 4.98
N ASN A 309 21.02 -9.18 4.70
CA ASN A 309 19.69 -9.76 4.95
C ASN A 309 19.36 -9.81 6.44
N LYS A 310 20.33 -10.14 7.30
CA LYS A 310 20.15 -10.16 8.76
C LYS A 310 19.93 -8.75 9.33
N ALA A 311 20.60 -7.75 8.77
CA ALA A 311 20.37 -6.35 9.11
C ALA A 311 18.98 -5.86 8.65
N LEU A 312 18.59 -6.21 7.42
CA LEU A 312 17.24 -5.94 6.91
C LEU A 312 16.16 -6.59 7.77
N ARG A 313 16.37 -7.84 8.18
CA ARG A 313 15.48 -8.54 9.12
C ARG A 313 15.41 -7.79 10.45
N THR A 314 16.54 -7.39 11.02
CA THR A 314 16.61 -6.63 12.28
C THR A 314 15.80 -5.34 12.22
N LEU A 315 15.99 -4.53 11.17
CA LEU A 315 15.24 -3.27 11.04
C LEU A 315 13.75 -3.47 10.79
N ARG A 316 13.33 -4.60 10.18
CA ARG A 316 11.91 -4.95 10.08
C ARG A 316 11.30 -5.28 11.44
N TYR A 317 12.02 -5.98 12.32
CA TYR A 317 11.57 -6.18 13.71
C TYR A 317 11.48 -4.86 14.46
N GLU A 318 12.45 -3.96 14.31
CA GLU A 318 12.40 -2.61 14.92
C GLU A 318 11.13 -1.87 14.50
N GLU A 319 10.87 -1.81 13.20
CA GLU A 319 9.70 -1.12 12.64
C GLU A 319 8.38 -1.80 13.04
N ALA A 320 8.33 -3.14 13.04
CA ALA A 320 7.18 -3.90 13.53
C ALA A 320 6.91 -3.63 15.01
N LEU A 321 7.93 -3.63 15.85
CA LEU A 321 7.78 -3.38 17.29
C LEU A 321 7.28 -1.97 17.58
N ILE A 322 7.84 -0.96 16.91
CA ILE A 322 7.37 0.44 17.01
C ILE A 322 5.89 0.52 16.61
N CYS A 323 5.55 -0.02 15.44
CA CYS A 323 4.19 0.00 14.92
C CYS A 323 3.21 -0.73 15.87
N GLN A 324 3.51 -1.96 16.28
CA GLN A 324 2.63 -2.72 17.16
C GLN A 324 2.50 -2.09 18.55
N THR A 325 3.56 -1.50 19.10
CA THR A 325 3.50 -0.79 20.38
C THR A 325 2.60 0.44 20.31
N ALA A 326 2.72 1.23 19.24
CA ALA A 326 1.82 2.37 18.99
C ALA A 326 0.35 1.93 18.92
N LEU A 327 0.07 0.81 18.23
CA LEU A 327 -1.27 0.26 18.09
C LEU A 327 -1.84 -0.25 19.42
N VAL A 328 -1.04 -0.95 20.23
CA VAL A 328 -1.48 -1.43 21.55
C VAL A 328 -1.75 -0.24 22.49
N GLN A 329 -0.89 0.78 22.53
CA GLN A 329 -1.11 1.99 23.33
C GLN A 329 -2.36 2.77 22.88
N SER A 330 -2.60 2.86 21.58
CA SER A 330 -3.81 3.47 21.01
C SER A 330 -5.05 2.70 21.45
N ARG A 331 -5.05 1.36 21.35
CA ARG A 331 -6.15 0.50 21.80
C ARG A 331 -6.44 0.65 23.29
N ASP A 332 -5.41 0.67 24.14
CA ASP A 332 -5.58 0.87 25.58
C ASP A 332 -6.09 2.27 25.94
N SER A 333 -5.72 3.28 25.14
CA SER A 333 -6.25 4.64 25.29
C SER A 333 -7.72 4.72 24.88
N SER A 334 -8.11 4.07 23.77
CA SER A 334 -9.50 3.93 23.35
C SER A 334 -10.35 3.18 24.38
N ARG A 335 -9.80 2.13 25.02
CA ARG A 335 -10.48 1.40 26.12
C ARG A 335 -10.64 2.22 27.39
N LYS A 336 -9.85 3.27 27.60
CA LYS A 336 -10.03 4.23 28.71
C LYS A 336 -11.10 5.27 28.40
N ALA A 337 -11.48 5.45 27.13
CA ALA A 337 -12.62 6.29 26.78
C ALA A 337 -13.91 5.62 27.26
N THR A 338 -14.82 6.41 27.82
CA THR A 338 -16.12 5.91 28.25
C THR A 338 -17.07 5.84 27.05
N ALA A 339 -17.73 4.69 26.89
CA ALA A 339 -18.82 4.52 25.96
C ALA A 339 -20.16 4.39 26.69
N THR A 340 -21.24 4.65 25.97
CA THR A 340 -22.57 4.36 26.46
C THR A 340 -22.84 2.87 26.28
N ALA A 341 -22.74 2.09 27.36
CA ALA A 341 -23.10 0.67 27.36
C ALA A 341 -24.54 0.48 26.83
N CYS A 342 -24.66 -0.32 25.77
CA CYS A 342 -25.92 -0.71 25.18
C CYS A 342 -26.29 -2.10 25.70
N ALA A 343 -27.16 -2.16 26.71
CA ALA A 343 -27.61 -3.42 27.28
C ALA A 343 -28.25 -4.31 26.21
N ASP A 344 -28.25 -5.62 26.42
CA ASP A 344 -28.95 -6.52 25.53
C ASP A 344 -30.46 -6.21 25.57
N THR A 345 -31.09 -6.14 24.40
CA THR A 345 -32.47 -5.70 24.27
C THR A 345 -33.28 -6.68 23.47
N ARG A 346 -34.54 -6.88 23.89
CA ARG A 346 -35.49 -7.72 23.16
C ARG A 346 -35.71 -7.25 21.72
N LEU A 347 -35.50 -5.95 21.44
CA LEU A 347 -35.68 -5.38 20.09
C LEU A 347 -34.73 -6.01 19.04
N LYS A 348 -33.52 -6.39 19.45
CA LYS A 348 -32.57 -7.13 18.61
C LYS A 348 -33.12 -8.53 18.30
N ASP A 349 -33.63 -9.22 19.31
CA ASP A 349 -34.19 -10.57 19.16
C ASP A 349 -35.48 -10.56 18.32
N ASP A 350 -36.39 -9.61 18.58
CA ASP A 350 -37.61 -9.39 17.79
C ASP A 350 -37.27 -9.11 16.32
N PHE A 351 -36.20 -8.33 16.05
CA PHE A 351 -35.71 -8.13 14.69
C PHE A 351 -35.23 -9.44 14.05
N VAL A 352 -34.40 -10.22 14.74
CA VAL A 352 -33.88 -11.50 14.22
C VAL A 352 -35.02 -12.49 13.96
N GLU A 353 -36.01 -12.57 14.84
CA GLU A 353 -37.21 -13.41 14.68
C GLU A 353 -38.11 -12.94 13.52
N SER A 354 -38.11 -11.64 13.20
CA SER A 354 -38.89 -11.08 12.08
C SER A 354 -38.33 -11.37 10.69
N LEU A 355 -37.08 -11.88 10.61
CA LEU A 355 -36.42 -12.12 9.33
C LEU A 355 -37.10 -13.27 8.56
N PRO A 356 -37.29 -13.13 7.23
CA PRO A 356 -37.93 -14.17 6.41
C PRO A 356 -37.01 -15.37 6.13
N PHE A 357 -35.84 -15.42 6.75
CA PHE A 357 -34.82 -16.47 6.59
C PHE A 357 -34.08 -16.67 7.93
N SER A 358 -33.54 -17.87 8.12
CA SER A 358 -32.68 -18.17 9.26
C SER A 358 -31.28 -17.60 9.06
N LEU A 359 -30.69 -17.06 10.13
CA LEU A 359 -29.30 -16.63 10.15
C LEU A 359 -28.36 -17.83 10.14
N THR A 360 -27.23 -17.70 9.46
CA THR A 360 -26.11 -18.65 9.50
C THR A 360 -25.47 -18.71 10.89
N ASP A 361 -24.79 -19.80 11.23
CA ASP A 361 -24.10 -19.95 12.53
C ASP A 361 -23.04 -18.85 12.71
N GLY A 362 -22.31 -18.53 11.63
CA GLY A 362 -21.36 -17.42 11.61
C GLY A 362 -22.00 -16.06 11.86
N GLN A 363 -23.17 -15.77 11.28
CA GLN A 363 -23.90 -14.52 11.56
C GLN A 363 -24.38 -14.44 13.00
N GLN A 364 -24.90 -15.53 13.56
CA GLN A 364 -25.37 -15.59 14.94
C GLN A 364 -24.21 -15.34 15.93
N GLN A 365 -23.07 -15.99 15.71
CA GLN A 365 -21.87 -15.79 16.53
C GLN A 365 -21.38 -14.34 16.47
N VAL A 366 -21.29 -13.76 15.28
CA VAL A 366 -20.83 -12.37 15.11
C VAL A 366 -21.80 -11.38 15.76
N ILE A 367 -23.11 -11.60 15.65
CA ILE A 367 -24.12 -10.77 16.33
C ILE A 367 -23.97 -10.88 17.86
N ALA A 368 -23.76 -12.09 18.39
CA ALA A 368 -23.56 -12.30 19.82
C ALA A 368 -22.29 -11.57 20.30
N ASP A 369 -21.17 -11.72 19.60
CA ASP A 369 -19.92 -11.06 19.94
C ASP A 369 -20.05 -9.52 19.94
N ILE A 370 -20.70 -8.95 18.91
CA ILE A 370 -20.96 -7.51 18.82
C ILE A 370 -21.84 -7.06 19.97
N SER A 371 -22.87 -7.84 20.30
CA SER A 371 -23.78 -7.57 21.41
C SER A 371 -23.04 -7.53 22.75
N ASP A 372 -22.16 -8.50 22.99
CA ASP A 372 -21.33 -8.57 24.20
C ASP A 372 -20.33 -7.41 24.29
N ASP A 373 -19.73 -6.99 23.18
CA ASP A 373 -18.82 -5.86 23.14
C ASP A 373 -19.57 -4.52 23.34
N MET A 374 -20.77 -4.36 22.78
CA MET A 374 -21.62 -3.18 22.95
C MET A 374 -22.20 -3.04 24.36
N ALA A 375 -22.31 -4.13 25.11
CA ALA A 375 -22.77 -4.11 26.50
C ALA A 375 -21.72 -3.56 27.49
N ARG A 376 -20.48 -3.34 27.05
CA ARG A 376 -19.38 -2.84 27.89
C ARG A 376 -19.37 -1.32 28.02
N ASP A 377 -18.66 -0.82 29.01
CA ASP A 377 -18.52 0.60 29.35
C ASP A 377 -17.42 1.34 28.58
N TYR A 378 -16.75 0.64 27.66
CA TYR A 378 -15.75 1.18 26.74
C TYR A 378 -16.17 0.94 25.28
N PRO A 379 -15.73 1.79 24.33
CA PRO A 379 -16.20 1.72 22.95
C PRO A 379 -15.76 0.42 22.28
N MET A 380 -16.71 -0.23 21.62
CA MET A 380 -16.42 -1.34 20.71
C MET A 380 -15.81 -0.76 19.45
N GLN A 381 -14.79 -1.42 18.91
CA GLN A 381 -14.15 -1.06 17.66
C GLN A 381 -13.95 -2.34 16.86
N ARG A 382 -14.83 -2.63 15.89
CA ARG A 382 -14.85 -3.93 15.21
C ARG A 382 -14.91 -3.77 13.69
N LEU A 383 -14.11 -4.55 12.97
CA LEU A 383 -14.15 -4.71 11.51
C LEU A 383 -14.94 -5.99 11.16
N LEU A 384 -16.11 -5.81 10.59
CA LEU A 384 -16.95 -6.86 10.02
C LEU A 384 -16.57 -7.10 8.55
N GLN A 385 -15.98 -8.25 8.31
CA GLN A 385 -15.51 -8.67 7.00
C GLN A 385 -16.34 -9.84 6.48
N GLY A 386 -16.71 -9.78 5.21
CA GLY A 386 -17.41 -10.88 4.56
C GLY A 386 -17.69 -10.58 3.10
N GLU A 387 -18.01 -11.61 2.34
CA GLU A 387 -18.28 -11.48 0.90
C GLU A 387 -19.50 -10.60 0.60
N VAL A 388 -19.60 -10.11 -0.64
CA VAL A 388 -20.78 -9.40 -1.12
C VAL A 388 -21.99 -10.34 -1.02
N GLY A 389 -22.94 -10.00 -0.16
CA GLY A 389 -24.13 -10.81 0.08
C GLY A 389 -24.03 -11.81 1.25
N SER A 390 -22.95 -11.80 2.04
CA SER A 390 -22.85 -12.59 3.29
C SER A 390 -23.77 -12.10 4.43
N GLY A 391 -24.61 -11.09 4.16
CA GLY A 391 -25.55 -10.53 5.15
C GLY A 391 -24.95 -9.54 6.15
N LYS A 392 -23.83 -8.87 5.82
CA LYS A 392 -23.23 -7.81 6.65
C LYS A 392 -24.25 -6.76 7.13
N THR A 393 -25.14 -6.32 6.25
CA THR A 393 -26.20 -5.37 6.59
C THR A 393 -27.13 -5.89 7.70
N VAL A 394 -27.45 -7.18 7.72
CA VAL A 394 -28.32 -7.77 8.76
C VAL A 394 -27.63 -7.72 10.12
N VAL A 395 -26.34 -8.05 10.17
CA VAL A 395 -25.52 -7.95 11.38
C VAL A 395 -25.45 -6.50 11.88
N ALA A 396 -25.22 -5.54 10.97
CA ALA A 396 -25.18 -4.13 11.32
C ALA A 396 -26.53 -3.62 11.83
N VAL A 397 -27.65 -4.03 11.24
CA VAL A 397 -28.99 -3.64 11.69
C VAL A 397 -29.30 -4.24 13.06
N ALA A 398 -28.93 -5.50 13.34
CA ALA A 398 -29.08 -6.09 14.67
C ALA A 398 -28.35 -5.24 15.75
N ALA A 399 -27.13 -4.78 15.46
CA ALA A 399 -26.39 -3.88 16.35
C ALA A 399 -27.09 -2.51 16.51
N MET A 400 -27.63 -1.95 15.43
CA MET A 400 -28.43 -0.71 15.52
C MET A 400 -29.70 -0.88 16.35
N MET A 401 -30.36 -2.04 16.27
CA MET A 401 -31.53 -2.36 17.08
C MET A 401 -31.18 -2.42 18.57
N GLN A 402 -30.03 -2.97 18.93
CA GLN A 402 -29.56 -2.96 20.33
C GLN A 402 -29.29 -1.53 20.84
N ALA A 403 -28.66 -0.68 20.02
CA ALA A 403 -28.43 0.72 20.37
C ALA A 403 -29.76 1.49 20.55
N VAL A 404 -30.69 1.32 19.62
CA VAL A 404 -32.02 1.97 19.67
C VAL A 404 -32.86 1.44 20.83
N GLY A 405 -32.84 0.13 21.07
CA GLY A 405 -33.50 -0.51 22.20
C GLY A 405 -32.96 -0.01 23.55
N SER A 406 -31.69 0.38 23.60
CA SER A 406 -31.06 1.02 24.76
C SER A 406 -31.42 2.52 24.90
N GLY A 407 -32.36 3.02 24.09
CA GLY A 407 -32.80 4.41 24.10
C GLY A 407 -31.81 5.36 23.43
N LYS A 408 -30.92 4.87 22.55
CA LYS A 408 -29.85 5.66 21.92
C LYS A 408 -30.04 5.77 20.41
N GLN A 409 -29.14 6.52 19.77
CA GLN A 409 -29.15 6.77 18.34
C GLN A 409 -28.06 5.93 17.66
N ALA A 410 -28.35 5.48 16.44
CA ALA A 410 -27.37 4.81 15.59
C ALA A 410 -27.27 5.50 14.23
N VAL A 411 -26.07 5.49 13.64
CA VAL A 411 -25.83 6.01 12.29
C VAL A 411 -25.17 4.95 11.42
N LEU A 412 -25.63 4.79 10.18
CA LEU A 412 -24.93 4.10 9.10
C LEU A 412 -24.39 5.14 8.11
N VAL A 413 -23.10 5.10 7.84
CA VAL A 413 -22.43 5.96 6.87
C VAL A 413 -22.09 5.14 5.63
N ALA A 414 -22.65 5.52 4.49
CA ALA A 414 -22.41 4.90 3.19
C ALA A 414 -21.55 5.81 2.28
N PRO A 415 -20.70 5.23 1.41
CA PRO A 415 -19.73 5.99 0.60
C PRO A 415 -20.37 6.83 -0.50
N THR A 416 -21.54 6.42 -1.00
CA THR A 416 -22.25 7.11 -2.07
C THR A 416 -23.71 7.34 -1.70
N GLN A 417 -24.33 8.30 -2.38
CA GLN A 417 -25.76 8.57 -2.20
C GLN A 417 -26.62 7.37 -2.58
N VAL A 418 -26.29 6.68 -3.68
CA VAL A 418 -26.99 5.47 -4.13
C VAL A 418 -26.98 4.38 -3.07
N LEU A 419 -25.81 4.10 -2.47
CA LEU A 419 -25.70 3.11 -1.40
C LEU A 419 -26.45 3.54 -0.13
N ALA A 420 -26.42 4.84 0.21
CA ALA A 420 -27.20 5.36 1.33
C ALA A 420 -28.71 5.16 1.12
N GLU A 421 -29.23 5.45 -0.07
CA GLU A 421 -30.65 5.28 -0.42
C GLU A 421 -31.07 3.80 -0.42
N GLN A 422 -30.18 2.90 -0.83
CA GLN A 422 -30.40 1.46 -0.77
C GLN A 422 -30.43 0.92 0.65
N HIS A 423 -29.43 1.26 1.46
CA HIS A 423 -29.42 0.90 2.88
C HIS A 423 -30.66 1.46 3.58
N TYR A 424 -31.03 2.70 3.29
CA TYR A 424 -32.26 3.30 3.82
C TYR A 424 -33.51 2.50 3.47
N SER A 425 -33.70 2.18 2.19
CA SER A 425 -34.88 1.43 1.72
C SER A 425 -34.93 0.02 2.32
N SER A 426 -33.78 -0.66 2.36
CA SER A 426 -33.65 -2.01 2.93
C SER A 426 -33.91 -2.02 4.43
N ILE A 427 -33.27 -1.12 5.18
CA ILE A 427 -33.42 -1.00 6.63
C ILE A 427 -34.86 -0.64 6.97
N ARG A 428 -35.43 0.36 6.30
CA ARG A 428 -36.82 0.77 6.51
C ARG A 428 -37.80 -0.39 6.27
N GLY A 429 -37.66 -1.13 5.18
CA GLY A 429 -38.50 -2.29 4.90
C GLY A 429 -38.31 -3.45 5.90
N MET A 430 -37.15 -3.57 6.53
CA MET A 430 -36.93 -4.51 7.64
C MET A 430 -37.61 -4.03 8.94
N VAL A 431 -37.47 -2.75 9.29
CA VAL A 431 -38.11 -2.16 10.47
C VAL A 431 -39.64 -2.19 10.36
N ASP A 432 -40.20 -1.81 9.21
CA ASP A 432 -41.65 -1.77 8.98
C ASP A 432 -42.29 -3.17 9.11
N ARG A 433 -41.60 -4.22 8.64
CA ARG A 433 -42.04 -5.62 8.78
C ARG A 433 -42.09 -6.05 10.24
N MET A 434 -41.08 -5.68 11.02
CA MET A 434 -41.05 -5.94 12.45
C MET A 434 -42.22 -5.24 13.16
N CYS A 435 -42.50 -3.98 12.83
CA CYS A 435 -43.58 -3.18 13.42
C CYS A 435 -45.00 -3.53 12.94
N GLY A 436 -45.17 -4.43 11.98
CA GLY A 436 -46.48 -4.92 11.53
C GLY A 436 -47.30 -3.96 10.66
N THR A 437 -46.70 -2.96 10.03
CA THR A 437 -47.40 -1.93 9.23
C THR A 437 -47.59 -2.29 7.74
N GLY A 438 -47.27 -3.53 7.35
CA GLY A 438 -47.11 -3.95 5.95
C GLY A 438 -48.37 -4.21 5.11
N GLU A 439 -49.58 -4.19 5.69
CA GLU A 439 -50.81 -4.57 4.95
C GLU A 439 -51.78 -3.43 4.61
N GLU A 440 -51.57 -2.18 5.09
CA GLU A 440 -52.53 -1.07 4.83
C GLU A 440 -52.05 -0.02 3.81
N ALA A 441 -50.81 -0.09 3.31
CA ALA A 441 -50.26 0.95 2.45
C ALA A 441 -50.60 0.80 0.93
N ASP A 442 -51.04 -0.38 0.48
CA ASP A 442 -51.19 -0.67 -0.96
C ASP A 442 -52.60 -0.42 -1.52
N GLU A 443 -53.60 -0.15 -0.66
CA GLU A 443 -54.96 0.21 -1.12
C GLU A 443 -55.15 1.72 -1.32
N ASN A 444 -54.40 2.58 -0.63
CA ASN A 444 -54.51 4.04 -0.79
C ASN A 444 -53.75 4.60 -2.01
N ALA A 445 -52.98 3.77 -2.71
CA ALA A 445 -52.27 4.16 -3.94
C ALA A 445 -53.11 3.98 -5.23
N LYS A 446 -54.31 3.36 -5.15
CA LYS A 446 -55.13 3.02 -6.33
C LYS A 446 -56.45 3.78 -6.48
N SER A 447 -56.75 4.78 -5.64
CA SER A 447 -57.92 5.63 -5.85
C SER A 447 -57.62 7.10 -5.62
N GLY A 448 -57.57 7.91 -6.69
CA GLY A 448 -57.65 9.36 -6.55
C GLY A 448 -57.15 10.20 -7.72
N GLU A 449 -57.68 10.00 -8.93
CA GLU A 449 -57.66 11.09 -9.92
C GLU A 449 -58.73 12.14 -9.58
N SER A 450 -58.28 13.40 -9.62
CA SER A 450 -59.01 14.62 -9.99
C SER A 450 -60.26 15.01 -9.18
N GLN A 451 -60.14 16.07 -8.37
CA GLN A 451 -61.13 17.15 -8.36
C GLN A 451 -60.54 18.47 -7.82
N THR A 452 -60.65 19.50 -8.66
CA THR A 452 -60.30 20.90 -8.44
C THR A 452 -61.30 21.68 -7.59
N LYS A 453 -60.80 22.72 -6.90
CA LYS A 453 -61.45 23.93 -6.35
C LYS A 453 -62.30 23.80 -5.07
N SER A 454 -61.84 24.47 -4.01
CA SER A 454 -62.60 25.56 -3.37
C SER A 454 -61.71 26.48 -2.54
N THR A 455 -61.92 27.77 -2.73
CA THR A 455 -61.36 28.95 -2.05
C THR A 455 -62.11 29.27 -0.75
N HIS A 456 -61.41 29.62 0.34
CA HIS A 456 -61.94 30.45 1.43
C HIS A 456 -60.82 31.39 1.90
N HIS A 457 -60.80 32.65 1.47
CA HIS A 457 -61.38 33.83 2.13
C HIS A 457 -60.89 34.06 3.56
N ALA A 458 -59.90 34.96 3.68
CA ALA A 458 -59.58 35.69 4.91
C ALA A 458 -60.56 36.87 5.08
N VAL A 459 -61.04 37.08 6.30
CA VAL A 459 -61.70 38.31 6.74
C VAL A 459 -60.95 38.78 7.98
N VAL A 460 -60.46 40.01 7.90
CA VAL A 460 -59.86 40.81 8.96
C VAL A 460 -61.00 41.54 9.66
N ASP A 461 -61.00 41.60 10.98
CA ASP A 461 -61.93 42.45 11.74
C ASP A 461 -61.17 43.62 12.39
N GLU A 462 -61.67 44.82 12.13
CA GLU A 462 -61.18 46.11 12.62
C GLU A 462 -61.88 46.48 13.93
N SER A 463 -61.26 46.18 15.07
CA SER A 463 -61.43 47.00 16.28
C SER A 463 -60.31 46.68 17.26
N GLY A 464 -59.20 47.41 17.13
CA GLY A 464 -58.08 47.31 18.04
C GLY A 464 -58.48 47.64 19.47
N GLN A 465 -58.27 46.70 20.39
CA GLN A 465 -58.02 46.98 21.80
C GLN A 465 -57.22 45.85 22.45
N VAL A 466 -56.15 46.26 23.13
CA VAL A 466 -55.23 45.45 23.92
C VAL A 466 -55.69 45.46 25.37
N THR A 467 -55.80 44.29 26.03
CA THR A 467 -55.69 44.21 27.49
C THR A 467 -55.01 42.91 27.96
N SER A 468 -54.03 43.11 28.82
CA SER A 468 -53.30 42.15 29.64
C SER A 468 -54.16 41.58 30.77
N GLY A 469 -54.01 40.29 31.08
CA GLY A 469 -54.65 39.64 32.23
C GLY A 469 -53.73 38.64 32.92
N ASN A 470 -53.40 38.97 34.17
CA ASN A 470 -52.44 38.35 35.08
C ASN A 470 -52.62 36.84 35.38
N ALA A 471 -51.48 36.22 35.68
CA ALA A 471 -51.35 35.00 36.48
C ALA A 471 -51.82 35.19 37.94
N PRO A 472 -52.14 34.09 38.64
CA PRO A 472 -51.91 33.99 40.07
C PRO A 472 -50.88 32.89 40.40
N GLU A 473 -49.90 33.30 41.19
CA GLU A 473 -48.88 32.49 41.86
C GLU A 473 -49.40 31.94 43.22
N PRO A 474 -48.62 31.11 43.96
CA PRO A 474 -49.07 29.86 44.56
C PRO A 474 -49.21 29.92 46.10
N GLN A 475 -49.76 28.87 46.72
CA GLN A 475 -49.68 28.66 48.17
C GLN A 475 -49.39 27.19 48.56
N ASN A 476 -48.16 27.01 49.05
CA ASN A 476 -47.62 26.16 50.13
C ASN A 476 -48.36 24.91 50.67
N GLY A 477 -47.58 23.82 50.79
CA GLY A 477 -47.24 23.26 52.11
C GLY A 477 -47.23 21.73 52.25
N GLY A 478 -46.08 21.15 52.65
CA GLY A 478 -46.05 20.00 53.56
C GLY A 478 -45.37 18.68 53.11
N GLN A 479 -44.06 18.59 53.34
CA GLN A 479 -43.27 17.46 53.93
C GLN A 479 -43.46 15.97 53.55
N SER A 480 -42.36 15.40 53.04
CA SER A 480 -41.71 14.10 53.35
C SER A 480 -42.54 12.83 53.61
N ASP A 481 -42.32 11.76 52.83
CA ASP A 481 -41.60 10.56 53.30
C ASP A 481 -41.28 9.61 52.12
N GLY A 482 -40.26 8.78 52.30
CA GLY A 482 -39.77 7.83 51.30
C GLY A 482 -40.62 6.57 51.15
N GLY A 483 -40.39 5.87 50.05
CA GLY A 483 -40.73 4.46 49.87
C GLY A 483 -42.10 4.18 49.27
N GLN A 484 -42.15 4.05 47.94
CA GLN A 484 -42.84 2.95 47.26
C GLN A 484 -42.47 2.93 45.78
N VAL A 485 -41.40 2.18 45.51
CA VAL A 485 -41.23 1.41 44.28
C VAL A 485 -42.36 0.36 44.25
N GLU A 486 -42.79 -0.02 43.04
CA GLU A 486 -43.83 -1.02 42.72
C GLU A 486 -45.28 -0.53 42.67
N LYS A 487 -45.71 -0.16 41.46
CA LYS A 487 -46.82 -0.77 40.71
C LYS A 487 -47.36 0.25 39.72
N LEU A 488 -46.89 0.16 38.48
CA LEU A 488 -47.57 0.64 37.27
C LEU A 488 -46.89 0.02 36.04
N LEU A 489 -46.81 -1.31 36.05
CA LEU A 489 -46.60 -2.14 34.87
C LEU A 489 -47.63 -3.24 34.97
N ASP A 490 -48.82 -2.98 34.44
CA ASP A 490 -49.66 -4.02 33.88
C ASP A 490 -50.73 -3.36 33.02
N GLY A 491 -50.61 -3.56 31.72
CA GLY A 491 -51.70 -3.45 30.76
C GLY A 491 -51.83 -2.15 29.99
N GLN A 492 -50.90 -1.86 29.07
CA GLN A 492 -51.22 -1.10 27.84
C GLN A 492 -50.38 -1.60 26.64
N SER A 493 -51.10 -2.07 25.61
CA SER A 493 -50.71 -2.35 24.20
C SER A 493 -49.31 -2.90 23.89
N ASN A 494 -49.30 -4.15 23.42
CA ASN A 494 -48.16 -4.88 22.86
C ASN A 494 -47.76 -4.35 21.45
N SER A 495 -47.69 -3.03 21.27
CA SER A 495 -47.21 -2.40 20.02
C SER A 495 -45.71 -2.16 20.14
N LEU A 496 -44.93 -2.77 19.25
CA LEU A 496 -43.50 -2.50 19.12
C LEU A 496 -43.24 -0.99 18.96
N PRO A 497 -42.16 -0.45 19.54
CA PRO A 497 -41.84 0.98 19.42
C PRO A 497 -41.66 1.37 17.94
N ASP A 498 -42.29 2.47 17.52
CA ASP A 498 -42.06 3.06 16.19
C ASP A 498 -40.62 3.62 16.14
N ILE A 499 -39.77 3.01 15.31
CA ILE A 499 -38.35 3.36 15.20
C ILE A 499 -38.16 4.24 13.96
N PRO A 500 -37.86 5.54 14.13
CA PRO A 500 -37.63 6.42 13.00
C PRO A 500 -36.35 6.01 12.25
N VAL A 501 -36.51 5.66 10.97
CA VAL A 501 -35.40 5.50 10.01
C VAL A 501 -35.31 6.75 9.16
N LEU A 502 -34.17 7.43 9.19
CA LEU A 502 -33.94 8.73 8.54
C LEU A 502 -32.87 8.62 7.46
N LEU A 503 -33.05 9.34 6.35
CA LEU A 503 -32.04 9.44 5.27
C LEU A 503 -31.43 10.84 5.26
N LEU A 504 -30.09 10.93 5.23
CA LEU A 504 -29.34 12.18 5.15
C LEU A 504 -28.30 12.15 4.03
N THR A 505 -28.63 12.74 2.88
CA THR A 505 -27.73 12.83 1.71
C THR A 505 -27.44 14.28 1.33
N GLY A 506 -26.39 14.48 0.52
CA GLY A 506 -26.01 15.81 0.02
C GLY A 506 -27.05 16.42 -0.92
N GLY A 507 -27.74 15.60 -1.72
CA GLY A 507 -28.73 16.01 -2.72
C GLY A 507 -30.11 16.38 -2.17
N MET A 508 -30.34 16.30 -0.85
CA MET A 508 -31.66 16.59 -0.27
C MET A 508 -32.04 18.07 -0.39
N LYS A 509 -33.32 18.33 -0.70
CA LYS A 509 -33.91 19.68 -0.60
C LYS A 509 -33.76 20.23 0.81
N LEU A 510 -33.46 21.53 0.91
CA LEU A 510 -33.11 22.20 2.18
C LEU A 510 -34.13 21.97 3.30
N ALA A 511 -35.44 22.02 2.99
CA ALA A 511 -36.49 21.81 3.97
C ALA A 511 -36.50 20.37 4.54
N ALA A 512 -36.34 19.36 3.68
CA ALA A 512 -36.27 17.96 4.09
C ALA A 512 -35.00 17.69 4.91
N ARG A 513 -33.85 18.22 4.47
CA ARG A 513 -32.58 18.10 5.19
C ARG A 513 -32.65 18.72 6.59
N ARG A 514 -33.24 19.91 6.73
CA ARG A 514 -33.43 20.56 8.04
C ARG A 514 -34.31 19.73 8.98
N ARG A 515 -35.35 19.08 8.47
CA ARG A 515 -36.25 18.23 9.27
C ARG A 515 -35.50 17.01 9.82
N VAL A 516 -34.72 16.33 8.98
CA VAL A 516 -33.90 15.18 9.39
C VAL A 516 -32.85 15.57 10.41
N LEU A 517 -32.13 16.68 10.19
CA LEU A 517 -31.16 17.19 11.15
C LEU A 517 -31.79 17.56 12.50
N ALA A 518 -32.99 18.14 12.50
CA ALA A 518 -33.71 18.47 13.73
C ALA A 518 -34.16 17.22 14.50
N GLN A 519 -34.58 16.16 13.79
CA GLN A 519 -34.92 14.88 14.42
C GLN A 519 -33.69 14.20 15.02
N ALA A 520 -32.57 14.15 14.30
CA ALA A 520 -31.31 13.64 14.84
C ALA A 520 -30.85 14.45 16.07
N ALA A 521 -30.94 15.79 16.02
CA ALA A 521 -30.55 16.66 17.11
C ALA A 521 -31.48 16.55 18.35
N SER A 522 -32.67 15.99 18.21
CA SER A 522 -33.60 15.80 19.33
C SER A 522 -33.13 14.80 20.37
N GLY A 523 -32.15 13.93 20.01
CA GLY A 523 -31.63 12.90 20.89
C GLY A 523 -32.57 11.71 21.13
N LYS A 524 -33.75 11.68 20.48
CA LYS A 524 -34.66 10.54 20.53
C LYS A 524 -34.06 9.33 19.80
N PRO A 525 -34.38 8.09 20.21
CA PRO A 525 -33.89 6.89 19.55
C PRO A 525 -34.29 6.88 18.07
N CYS A 526 -33.32 6.68 17.18
CA CYS A 526 -33.52 6.64 15.74
C CYS A 526 -32.33 5.98 15.03
N ILE A 527 -32.58 5.49 13.82
CA ILE A 527 -31.54 5.03 12.88
C ILE A 527 -31.38 6.08 11.80
N VAL A 528 -30.16 6.58 11.61
CA VAL A 528 -29.83 7.54 10.55
C VAL A 528 -28.97 6.85 9.50
N VAL A 529 -29.40 6.83 8.25
CA VAL A 529 -28.58 6.42 7.11
C VAL A 529 -28.08 7.67 6.40
N ALA A 530 -26.77 7.83 6.27
CA ALA A 530 -26.16 9.06 5.79
C ALA A 530 -24.99 8.81 4.82
N THR A 531 -24.67 9.81 4.01
CA THR A 531 -23.37 9.87 3.30
C THR A 531 -22.31 10.55 4.19
N HIS A 532 -21.23 11.09 3.60
CA HIS A 532 -20.26 11.96 4.29
C HIS A 532 -20.90 13.14 5.07
N ALA A 533 -22.18 13.44 4.82
CA ALA A 533 -22.97 14.41 5.59
C ALA A 533 -22.99 14.12 7.11
N ALA A 534 -22.81 12.87 7.54
CA ALA A 534 -22.69 12.51 8.96
C ALA A 534 -21.49 13.18 9.66
N PHE A 535 -20.39 13.42 8.94
CA PHE A 535 -19.17 14.04 9.49
C PHE A 535 -19.25 15.57 9.53
N SER A 536 -20.29 16.16 8.93
CA SER A 536 -20.45 17.61 8.89
C SER A 536 -20.69 18.20 10.28
N LYS A 537 -20.25 19.44 10.52
CA LYS A 537 -20.55 20.16 11.78
C LYS A 537 -22.07 20.34 12.02
N THR A 538 -22.86 20.30 10.95
CA THR A 538 -24.32 20.45 11.02
C THR A 538 -25.05 19.20 11.52
N PHE A 539 -24.45 18.02 11.41
CA PHE A 539 -25.02 16.80 11.97
C PHE A 539 -24.74 16.75 13.47
N GLN A 540 -25.82 16.63 14.26
CA GLN A 540 -25.79 16.59 15.72
C GLN A 540 -26.65 15.41 16.16
N ALA A 541 -26.05 14.48 16.89
CA ALA A 541 -26.71 13.28 17.42
C ALA A 541 -26.22 13.11 18.87
N PRO A 542 -26.84 13.81 19.84
CA PRO A 542 -26.29 13.94 21.19
C PRO A 542 -26.26 12.61 21.97
N ASN A 543 -27.10 11.64 21.57
CA ASN A 543 -27.16 10.30 22.15
C ASN A 543 -26.66 9.22 21.18
N LEU A 544 -25.70 9.56 20.32
CA LEU A 544 -25.10 8.60 19.39
C LEU A 544 -24.34 7.51 20.15
N ALA A 545 -24.81 6.27 20.06
CA ALA A 545 -24.17 5.12 20.70
C ALA A 545 -23.49 4.17 19.70
N LEU A 546 -23.95 4.11 18.45
CA LEU A 546 -23.34 3.25 17.42
C LEU A 546 -23.13 4.02 16.11
N ALA A 547 -21.92 3.92 15.57
CA ALA A 547 -21.58 4.32 14.22
C ALA A 547 -21.19 3.10 13.39
N VAL A 548 -21.92 2.86 12.32
CA VAL A 548 -21.62 1.84 11.31
C VAL A 548 -21.04 2.53 10.08
N ILE A 549 -19.87 2.11 9.62
CA ILE A 549 -19.24 2.64 8.40
C ILE A 549 -19.20 1.53 7.36
N ASP A 550 -19.83 1.74 6.20
CA ASP A 550 -19.78 0.81 5.07
C ASP A 550 -18.68 1.22 4.08
N GLU A 551 -17.89 0.25 3.63
CA GLU A 551 -16.76 0.38 2.72
C GLU A 551 -15.76 1.47 3.09
N GLN A 552 -15.01 1.15 4.15
CA GLN A 552 -14.07 2.03 4.84
C GLN A 552 -13.03 2.74 3.96
N HIS A 553 -12.60 2.14 2.85
CA HIS A 553 -11.44 2.62 2.07
C HIS A 553 -11.63 4.04 1.48
N ARG A 554 -12.83 4.61 1.57
CA ARG A 554 -13.13 6.00 1.14
C ARG A 554 -13.24 7.01 2.30
N PHE A 555 -13.11 6.59 3.56
CA PHE A 555 -13.31 7.44 4.74
C PHE A 555 -12.07 7.48 5.65
N GLY A 556 -11.47 8.66 5.76
CA GLY A 556 -10.24 8.92 6.52
C GLY A 556 -10.41 8.82 8.04
N VAL A 557 -9.28 8.75 8.76
CA VAL A 557 -9.23 8.62 10.23
C VAL A 557 -9.87 9.85 10.93
N GLU A 558 -9.60 11.07 10.44
CA GLU A 558 -10.18 12.30 10.99
C GLU A 558 -11.72 12.31 10.95
N GLN A 559 -12.31 11.72 9.92
CA GLN A 559 -13.76 11.63 9.80
C GLN A 559 -14.34 10.73 10.90
N ARG A 560 -13.62 9.69 11.34
CA ARG A 560 -14.05 8.82 12.46
C ARG A 560 -13.92 9.53 13.80
N GLU A 561 -12.81 10.21 14.03
CA GLU A 561 -12.63 11.03 15.24
C GLU A 561 -13.71 12.12 15.33
N SER A 562 -14.15 12.66 14.18
CA SER A 562 -15.24 13.63 14.16
C SER A 562 -16.56 13.08 14.72
N LEU A 563 -16.82 11.77 14.63
CA LEU A 563 -17.97 11.11 15.24
C LEU A 563 -17.79 10.89 16.74
N ASN A 564 -16.56 10.63 17.20
CA ASN A 564 -16.24 10.56 18.63
C ASN A 564 -16.51 11.89 19.35
N ALA A 565 -16.38 13.01 18.64
CA ALA A 565 -16.66 14.34 19.18
C ALA A 565 -18.15 14.76 19.16
N LYS A 566 -19.08 13.92 18.66
CA LYS A 566 -20.52 14.27 18.53
C LYS A 566 -21.35 14.01 19.78
N GLY A 567 -20.87 13.17 20.70
CA GLY A 567 -21.55 12.81 21.94
C GLY A 567 -20.71 13.15 23.17
N SER A 568 -21.30 12.96 24.36
CA SER A 568 -20.56 13.05 25.63
C SER A 568 -19.69 11.82 25.91
N THR A 569 -19.97 10.71 25.22
CA THR A 569 -19.22 9.44 25.26
C THR A 569 -18.83 9.05 23.84
N ALA A 570 -17.75 8.29 23.69
CA ALA A 570 -17.39 7.73 22.39
C ALA A 570 -18.46 6.71 21.94
N PRO A 571 -18.92 6.75 20.68
CA PRO A 571 -19.81 5.74 20.15
C PRO A 571 -19.05 4.42 19.91
N HIS A 572 -19.76 3.30 20.01
CA HIS A 572 -19.32 2.02 19.45
C HIS A 572 -19.14 2.18 17.92
N LEU A 573 -18.09 1.60 17.37
CA LEU A 573 -17.72 1.67 15.96
C LEU A 573 -17.74 0.26 15.35
N LEU A 574 -18.59 0.08 14.34
CA LEU A 574 -18.62 -1.11 13.49
C LEU A 574 -18.25 -0.70 12.08
N VAL A 575 -17.19 -1.27 11.53
CA VAL A 575 -16.79 -1.00 10.15
C VAL A 575 -17.04 -2.22 9.30
N MET A 576 -17.59 -2.05 8.11
CA MET A 576 -17.88 -3.12 7.17
C MET A 576 -17.03 -2.98 5.91
N THR A 577 -16.54 -4.11 5.41
CA THR A 577 -15.84 -4.18 4.12
C THR A 577 -16.34 -5.39 3.32
N ALA A 578 -16.59 -5.21 2.01
CA ALA A 578 -16.87 -6.34 1.13
C ALA A 578 -15.63 -6.91 0.46
N THR A 579 -14.54 -6.15 0.40
CA THR A 579 -13.23 -6.68 0.00
C THR A 579 -12.59 -7.29 1.22
N PRO A 580 -12.31 -8.60 1.20
CA PRO A 580 -11.55 -9.17 2.29
C PRO A 580 -10.16 -8.56 2.26
N ILE A 581 -9.60 -8.33 3.43
CA ILE A 581 -8.24 -7.91 3.64
C ILE A 581 -7.62 -9.01 4.49
N PRO A 582 -6.41 -9.51 4.17
CA PRO A 582 -5.77 -10.53 4.98
C PRO A 582 -5.71 -10.06 6.42
N ARG A 583 -5.95 -10.97 7.36
CA ARG A 583 -5.98 -10.65 8.79
C ARG A 583 -4.76 -9.84 9.24
N THR A 584 -3.60 -10.17 8.69
CA THR A 584 -2.32 -9.54 8.98
C THR A 584 -2.21 -8.13 8.39
N ALA A 585 -2.71 -7.93 7.17
CA ALA A 585 -2.85 -6.62 6.55
C ALA A 585 -3.84 -5.73 7.31
N ALA A 586 -5.01 -6.27 7.67
CA ALA A 586 -6.02 -5.59 8.47
C ALA A 586 -5.48 -5.19 9.86
N MET A 587 -4.71 -6.07 10.50
CA MET A 587 -4.06 -5.86 11.79
C MET A 587 -3.01 -4.74 11.81
N THR A 588 -2.43 -4.39 10.67
CA THR A 588 -1.47 -3.28 10.54
C THR A 588 -2.13 -2.01 9.99
N TRP A 589 -3.04 -2.15 9.01
CA TRP A 589 -3.70 -1.02 8.33
C TRP A 589 -4.89 -0.45 9.09
N PHE A 590 -5.62 -1.29 9.83
CA PHE A 590 -6.79 -0.89 10.61
C PHE A 590 -6.55 -0.92 12.11
N GLY A 591 -5.31 -1.20 12.52
CA GLY A 591 -4.84 -0.94 13.87
C GLY A 591 -5.66 -1.62 14.98
N ASP A 592 -6.45 -0.80 15.69
CA ASP A 592 -7.17 -1.06 16.94
C ASP A 592 -8.49 -1.85 16.79
N LEU A 593 -8.92 -2.15 15.56
CA LEU A 593 -10.18 -2.87 15.32
C LEU A 593 -10.07 -4.38 15.57
N ASP A 594 -10.98 -4.94 16.38
CA ASP A 594 -11.20 -6.38 16.48
C ASP A 594 -11.85 -6.91 15.19
N ILE A 595 -11.43 -8.06 14.65
CA ILE A 595 -11.87 -8.53 13.33
C ILE A 595 -12.89 -9.66 13.46
N SER A 596 -14.04 -9.50 12.80
CA SER A 596 -15.11 -10.51 12.68
C SER A 596 -15.27 -10.96 11.23
N TRP A 597 -15.44 -12.27 11.05
CA TRP A 597 -15.51 -12.89 9.72
C TRP A 597 -16.87 -13.53 9.46
N LEU A 598 -17.45 -13.24 8.30
CA LEU A 598 -18.63 -13.92 7.75
C LEU A 598 -18.21 -14.70 6.51
N THR A 599 -17.92 -15.98 6.70
CA THR A 599 -17.50 -16.91 5.64
C THR A 599 -18.67 -17.63 4.97
N GLU A 600 -19.83 -17.70 5.63
CA GLU A 600 -21.01 -18.40 5.13
C GLU A 600 -21.92 -17.49 4.29
N LEU A 601 -22.45 -18.03 3.18
CA LEU A 601 -23.42 -17.34 2.32
C LEU A 601 -24.86 -17.72 2.72
N PRO A 602 -25.75 -16.75 3.01
CA PRO A 602 -27.15 -17.02 3.36
C PRO A 602 -27.96 -17.67 2.23
N GLY A 603 -28.98 -18.45 2.60
CA GLY A 603 -30.11 -18.77 1.72
C GLY A 603 -29.86 -19.77 0.58
N GLY A 604 -28.87 -20.67 0.68
CA GLY A 604 -28.61 -21.67 -0.36
C GLY A 604 -28.11 -21.08 -1.68
N ARG A 605 -27.52 -19.88 -1.63
CA ARG A 605 -26.92 -19.20 -2.77
C ARG A 605 -25.93 -20.14 -3.47
N LYS A 606 -26.18 -20.40 -4.75
CA LYS A 606 -25.28 -21.26 -5.53
C LYS A 606 -23.97 -20.52 -5.82
N PRO A 607 -22.82 -21.21 -5.76
CA PRO A 607 -21.53 -20.61 -6.08
C PRO A 607 -21.49 -20.09 -7.52
N ILE A 608 -20.85 -18.93 -7.73
CA ILE A 608 -20.67 -18.32 -9.05
C ILE A 608 -19.53 -19.05 -9.76
N ARG A 609 -19.82 -19.72 -10.87
CA ARG A 609 -18.77 -20.39 -11.65
C ARG A 609 -17.99 -19.35 -12.44
N THR A 610 -16.69 -19.29 -12.24
CA THR A 610 -15.83 -18.30 -12.88
C THR A 610 -14.99 -18.97 -13.97
N PHE A 611 -14.95 -18.37 -15.16
CA PHE A 611 -14.25 -18.88 -16.33
C PHE A 611 -13.32 -17.81 -16.88
N VAL A 612 -12.05 -18.14 -17.10
CA VAL A 612 -11.11 -17.30 -17.84
C VAL A 612 -11.24 -17.63 -19.32
N VAL A 613 -11.54 -16.63 -20.15
CA VAL A 613 -11.78 -16.79 -21.59
C VAL A 613 -10.71 -16.01 -22.36
N PRO A 614 -9.75 -16.68 -23.01
CA PRO A 614 -8.79 -16.01 -23.87
C PRO A 614 -9.51 -15.36 -25.05
N GLU A 615 -9.34 -14.06 -25.28
CA GLU A 615 -10.08 -13.34 -26.32
C GLU A 615 -9.78 -13.90 -27.73
N ALA A 616 -8.56 -14.36 -27.95
CA ALA A 616 -8.14 -14.97 -29.21
C ALA A 616 -8.86 -16.30 -29.51
N ASN A 617 -9.49 -16.94 -28.49
CA ASN A 617 -10.20 -18.20 -28.64
C ASN A 617 -11.66 -17.97 -29.09
N GLY A 618 -11.85 -17.74 -30.38
CA GLY A 618 -13.16 -17.52 -31.01
C GLY A 618 -14.22 -18.59 -30.70
N PRO A 619 -13.92 -19.90 -30.77
CA PRO A 619 -14.88 -20.94 -30.41
C PRO A 619 -15.40 -20.83 -28.97
N LEU A 620 -14.52 -20.60 -28.00
CA LEU A 620 -14.90 -20.45 -26.59
C LEU A 620 -15.74 -19.18 -26.35
N MET A 621 -15.37 -18.07 -27.01
CA MET A 621 -16.17 -16.84 -27.00
C MET A 621 -17.58 -17.05 -27.55
N ALA A 622 -17.72 -17.81 -28.65
CA ALA A 622 -19.02 -18.12 -29.24
C ALA A 622 -19.88 -19.01 -28.31
N GLU A 623 -19.26 -19.98 -27.63
CA GLU A 623 -19.94 -20.84 -26.66
C GLU A 623 -20.44 -20.03 -25.44
N MET A 624 -19.59 -19.15 -24.91
CA MET A 624 -19.95 -18.22 -23.83
C MET A 624 -21.16 -17.35 -24.21
N PHE A 625 -21.13 -16.68 -25.37
CA PHE A 625 -22.28 -15.87 -25.81
C PHE A 625 -23.54 -16.70 -26.05
N GLY A 626 -23.40 -17.94 -26.54
CA GLY A 626 -24.51 -18.89 -26.65
C GLY A 626 -25.13 -19.26 -25.30
N LEU A 627 -24.30 -19.42 -24.26
CA LEU A 627 -24.78 -19.65 -22.90
C LEU A 627 -25.50 -18.41 -22.34
N ILE A 628 -24.94 -17.22 -22.51
CA ILE A 628 -25.56 -15.96 -22.09
C ILE A 628 -26.93 -15.79 -22.78
N ARG A 629 -27.02 -16.11 -24.08
CA ARG A 629 -28.30 -16.04 -24.80
C ARG A 629 -29.36 -16.96 -24.18
N LYS A 630 -29.02 -18.22 -23.89
CA LYS A 630 -29.94 -19.17 -23.23
C LYS A 630 -30.45 -18.66 -21.88
N ARG A 631 -29.59 -17.97 -21.13
CA ARG A 631 -29.91 -17.39 -19.82
C ARG A 631 -30.88 -16.21 -19.95
N ILE A 632 -30.64 -15.33 -20.93
CA ILE A 632 -31.54 -14.22 -21.25
C ILE A 632 -32.91 -14.75 -21.71
N ASP A 633 -32.94 -15.80 -22.54
CA ASP A 633 -34.20 -16.43 -22.96
C ASP A 633 -35.00 -17.05 -21.80
N ALA A 634 -34.31 -17.43 -20.71
CA ALA A 634 -34.92 -17.88 -19.46
C ALA A 634 -35.40 -16.71 -18.56
N GLY A 635 -35.29 -15.46 -19.03
CA GLY A 635 -35.72 -14.27 -18.29
C GLY A 635 -34.67 -13.72 -17.32
N GLU A 636 -33.41 -14.13 -17.43
CA GLU A 636 -32.30 -13.63 -16.60
C GLU A 636 -31.64 -12.38 -17.22
N ARG A 637 -30.67 -11.79 -16.53
CA ARG A 637 -29.92 -10.59 -16.97
C ARG A 637 -28.41 -10.83 -17.05
N ALA A 638 -27.75 -10.08 -17.92
CA ALA A 638 -26.30 -10.12 -18.09
C ALA A 638 -25.66 -8.72 -17.96
N TYR A 639 -24.64 -8.63 -17.12
CA TYR A 639 -23.74 -7.48 -17.05
C TYR A 639 -22.53 -7.71 -17.97
N VAL A 640 -22.12 -6.65 -18.66
CA VAL A 640 -20.90 -6.61 -19.48
C VAL A 640 -20.08 -5.40 -19.08
N VAL A 641 -18.90 -5.60 -18.50
CA VAL A 641 -18.05 -4.56 -17.94
C VAL A 641 -16.87 -4.31 -18.87
N CYS A 642 -16.61 -3.03 -19.17
CA CYS A 642 -15.50 -2.56 -19.99
C CYS A 642 -14.71 -1.49 -19.23
N PRO A 643 -13.38 -1.39 -19.42
CA PRO A 643 -12.57 -0.40 -18.71
C PRO A 643 -12.71 1.03 -19.23
N ARG A 644 -13.09 1.27 -20.50
CA ARG A 644 -13.20 2.62 -21.11
C ARG A 644 -14.61 2.98 -21.52
N ILE A 645 -14.90 4.29 -21.58
CA ILE A 645 -16.17 4.83 -22.07
C ILE A 645 -16.19 4.89 -23.61
N ASP A 646 -15.25 5.62 -24.21
CA ASP A 646 -15.20 5.90 -25.66
C ASP A 646 -13.91 5.37 -26.31
N ALA A 647 -13.99 5.02 -27.60
CA ALA A 647 -12.85 4.56 -28.40
C ALA A 647 -11.88 5.69 -28.78
N ASP A 648 -12.38 6.91 -28.98
CA ASP A 648 -11.67 8.04 -29.60
C ASP A 648 -10.93 8.98 -28.62
N ALA A 649 -10.95 8.68 -27.32
CA ALA A 649 -10.18 9.43 -26.34
C ALA A 649 -8.67 9.10 -26.47
N LYS A 650 -8.00 9.72 -27.43
CA LYS A 650 -6.55 9.90 -27.47
C LYS A 650 -6.23 11.21 -26.75
N ASP A 651 -5.34 11.13 -25.76
CA ASP A 651 -4.76 12.23 -24.98
C ASP A 651 -5.74 12.96 -24.02
N ALA A 652 -5.77 12.50 -22.77
CA ALA A 652 -6.38 13.23 -21.65
C ALA A 652 -5.42 13.28 -20.46
N ASP A 653 -4.19 13.78 -20.70
CA ASP A 653 -3.25 14.15 -19.62
C ASP A 653 -3.57 15.52 -18.99
N ASP A 654 -4.64 16.21 -19.39
CA ASP A 654 -4.91 17.59 -18.91
C ASP A 654 -6.41 17.94 -18.76
N ALA A 655 -7.23 17.02 -18.25
CA ALA A 655 -8.59 17.36 -17.82
C ALA A 655 -8.94 16.68 -16.49
N GLY A 656 -8.82 17.44 -15.41
CA GLY A 656 -9.18 16.99 -14.07
C GLY A 656 -10.66 16.56 -13.97
N GLY A 657 -10.88 15.44 -13.28
CA GLY A 657 -12.15 15.11 -12.64
C GLY A 657 -13.15 14.30 -13.46
N SER A 658 -12.80 13.08 -13.90
CA SER A 658 -13.79 11.99 -14.02
C SER A 658 -13.08 10.62 -13.93
N GLY A 659 -13.47 9.78 -12.96
CA GLY A 659 -12.72 8.61 -12.46
C GLY A 659 -12.65 7.36 -13.36
N ASP A 660 -13.03 7.43 -14.63
CA ASP A 660 -13.15 6.24 -15.50
C ASP A 660 -11.95 6.03 -16.44
N ALA A 661 -11.05 7.01 -16.59
CA ALA A 661 -9.78 6.85 -17.32
C ALA A 661 -8.66 6.22 -16.46
N GLU A 662 -8.93 5.97 -15.17
CA GLU A 662 -7.94 5.55 -14.18
C GLU A 662 -7.67 4.03 -14.18
N VAL A 663 -8.56 3.16 -14.70
CA VAL A 663 -8.40 1.71 -14.49
C VAL A 663 -7.09 1.19 -15.11
N GLY A 664 -6.73 1.60 -16.33
CA GLY A 664 -5.49 1.19 -16.98
C GLY A 664 -4.24 1.82 -16.37
N SER A 665 -4.28 3.12 -16.05
CA SER A 665 -3.13 3.86 -15.51
C SER A 665 -2.89 3.56 -14.03
N ALA A 666 -3.94 3.45 -13.22
CA ALA A 666 -3.86 3.03 -11.82
C ALA A 666 -3.43 1.57 -11.71
N PHE A 667 -3.89 0.69 -12.61
CA PHE A 667 -3.40 -0.69 -12.66
C PHE A 667 -1.90 -0.75 -13.00
N ASP A 668 -1.46 -0.10 -14.08
CA ASP A 668 -0.04 -0.09 -14.47
C ASP A 668 0.85 0.62 -13.42
N ALA A 669 0.29 1.52 -12.59
CA ALA A 669 0.97 2.12 -11.44
C ALA A 669 1.05 1.17 -10.23
N THR A 670 0.02 0.38 -9.97
CA THR A 670 -0.10 -0.49 -8.79
C THR A 670 0.59 -1.85 -8.96
N TYR A 671 0.76 -2.31 -10.21
CA TYR A 671 1.40 -3.60 -10.52
C TYR A 671 2.64 -3.35 -11.36
N ASP A 672 3.82 -3.68 -10.81
CA ASP A 672 5.07 -3.69 -11.56
C ASP A 672 5.08 -4.89 -12.52
N LEU A 673 4.78 -4.62 -13.79
CA LEU A 673 4.76 -5.63 -14.84
C LEU A 673 6.16 -5.90 -15.42
N GLY A 674 7.21 -5.18 -14.96
CA GLY A 674 8.57 -5.35 -15.47
C GLY A 674 8.75 -4.96 -16.94
N GLU A 675 7.85 -4.13 -17.48
CA GLU A 675 7.81 -3.72 -18.87
C GLU A 675 8.43 -2.33 -19.07
N ASP A 676 9.34 -2.21 -20.04
CA ASP A 676 9.92 -0.92 -20.46
C ASP A 676 8.91 -0.06 -21.24
N ASP A 677 9.15 1.26 -21.32
CA ASP A 677 8.24 2.23 -21.97
C ASP A 677 7.91 1.85 -23.44
N GLU A 678 8.85 1.27 -24.18
CA GLU A 678 8.63 0.81 -25.56
C GLU A 678 7.64 -0.37 -25.66
N GLN A 679 7.53 -1.20 -24.62
CA GLN A 679 6.58 -2.33 -24.57
C GLN A 679 5.16 -1.83 -24.23
N ARG A 680 5.05 -0.77 -23.43
CA ARG A 680 3.77 -0.13 -23.08
C ARG A 680 3.09 0.53 -24.29
N GLU A 681 3.86 1.22 -25.14
CA GLU A 681 3.34 1.88 -26.35
C GLU A 681 2.82 0.92 -27.42
N GLN A 682 3.24 -0.35 -27.42
CA GLN A 682 2.85 -1.35 -28.42
C GLN A 682 1.54 -2.08 -28.09
N ARG A 683 0.92 -1.81 -26.94
CA ARG A 683 -0.28 -2.51 -26.48
C ARG A 683 -1.53 -2.12 -27.29
N PRO A 684 -2.43 -3.07 -27.59
CA PRO A 684 -3.74 -2.74 -28.14
C PRO A 684 -4.54 -1.91 -27.12
N PRO A 685 -5.35 -0.95 -27.59
CA PRO A 685 -6.19 -0.15 -26.69
C PRO A 685 -7.19 -1.04 -25.95
N LEU A 686 -7.50 -0.65 -24.72
CA LEU A 686 -8.54 -1.29 -23.91
C LEU A 686 -9.91 -1.09 -24.55
N HIS A 687 -10.80 -2.06 -24.35
CA HIS A 687 -12.15 -2.03 -24.89
C HIS A 687 -12.99 -0.91 -24.28
N SER A 688 -13.83 -0.30 -25.11
CA SER A 688 -14.78 0.73 -24.70
C SER A 688 -16.21 0.20 -24.63
N VAL A 689 -17.05 0.80 -23.78
CA VAL A 689 -18.49 0.50 -23.68
C VAL A 689 -19.18 0.66 -25.04
N ALA A 690 -18.87 1.74 -25.77
CA ALA A 690 -19.45 2.00 -27.08
C ALA A 690 -19.08 0.90 -28.11
N GLU A 691 -17.82 0.51 -28.16
CA GLU A 691 -17.32 -0.54 -29.07
C GLU A 691 -17.95 -1.90 -28.77
N ILE A 692 -17.98 -2.30 -27.49
CA ILE A 692 -18.53 -3.60 -27.09
C ILE A 692 -20.04 -3.64 -27.28
N ALA A 693 -20.77 -2.57 -26.98
CA ALA A 693 -22.20 -2.51 -27.24
C ALA A 693 -22.52 -2.72 -28.72
N GLU A 694 -21.76 -2.08 -29.62
CA GLU A 694 -21.96 -2.25 -31.06
C GLU A 694 -21.56 -3.65 -31.54
N ARG A 695 -20.43 -4.17 -31.03
CA ARG A 695 -20.00 -5.55 -31.29
C ARG A 695 -21.09 -6.54 -30.90
N LEU A 696 -21.67 -6.43 -29.70
CA LEU A 696 -22.74 -7.31 -29.24
C LEU A 696 -24.02 -7.19 -30.09
N ARG A 697 -24.41 -5.97 -30.52
CA ARG A 697 -25.57 -5.77 -31.41
C ARG A 697 -25.38 -6.42 -32.79
N SER A 698 -24.14 -6.48 -33.28
CA SER A 698 -23.82 -7.09 -34.58
C SER A 698 -23.85 -8.63 -34.56
N LEU A 699 -23.81 -9.24 -33.38
CA LEU A 699 -23.75 -10.70 -33.25
C LEU A 699 -25.13 -11.34 -33.47
N PRO A 700 -25.25 -12.37 -34.34
CA PRO A 700 -26.53 -13.05 -34.61
C PRO A 700 -27.21 -13.61 -33.35
N GLN A 701 -26.43 -14.00 -32.34
CA GLN A 701 -26.91 -14.55 -31.07
C GLN A 701 -27.77 -13.56 -30.29
N PHE A 702 -27.50 -12.25 -30.42
CA PHE A 702 -28.20 -11.18 -29.72
C PHE A 702 -29.20 -10.43 -30.62
N ALA A 703 -29.49 -10.97 -31.80
CA ALA A 703 -30.53 -10.42 -32.65
C ALA A 703 -31.87 -10.34 -31.90
N GLY A 704 -32.48 -9.15 -31.91
CA GLY A 704 -33.75 -8.87 -31.22
C GLY A 704 -33.64 -8.62 -29.71
N ILE A 705 -32.44 -8.69 -29.13
CA ILE A 705 -32.21 -8.36 -27.72
C ILE A 705 -31.88 -6.87 -27.57
N ARG A 706 -32.54 -6.19 -26.62
CA ARG A 706 -32.23 -4.80 -26.29
C ARG A 706 -31.00 -4.73 -25.38
N ILE A 707 -30.05 -3.88 -25.75
CA ILE A 707 -28.79 -3.67 -25.03
C ILE A 707 -28.73 -2.21 -24.60
N ALA A 708 -28.60 -1.98 -23.29
CA ALA A 708 -28.39 -0.67 -22.71
C ALA A 708 -26.90 -0.43 -22.39
N THR A 709 -26.51 0.84 -22.36
CA THR A 709 -25.16 1.28 -21.97
C THR A 709 -25.24 2.15 -20.73
N LEU A 710 -24.31 2.00 -19.79
CA LEU A 710 -24.24 2.82 -18.57
C LEU A 710 -22.80 3.25 -18.29
N THR A 711 -22.56 4.54 -18.09
CA THR A 711 -21.23 5.12 -17.94
C THR A 711 -21.20 6.12 -16.80
N GLY A 712 -20.00 6.50 -16.34
CA GLY A 712 -19.86 7.50 -15.27
C GLY A 712 -20.44 8.87 -15.64
N ARG A 713 -20.49 9.17 -16.94
CA ARG A 713 -20.94 10.44 -17.52
C ARG A 713 -22.45 10.62 -17.57
N ASP A 714 -23.21 9.53 -17.47
CA ASP A 714 -24.67 9.61 -17.49
C ASP A 714 -25.19 10.32 -16.22
N ASP A 715 -26.21 11.14 -16.36
CA ASP A 715 -26.85 11.80 -15.22
C ASP A 715 -27.64 10.80 -14.35
N ASP A 716 -27.91 11.17 -13.10
CA ASP A 716 -28.52 10.26 -12.11
C ASP A 716 -29.94 9.82 -12.49
N GLU A 717 -30.71 10.64 -13.23
CA GLU A 717 -32.06 10.32 -13.69
C GLU A 717 -31.98 9.25 -14.80
N THR A 718 -31.08 9.46 -15.78
CA THR A 718 -30.79 8.48 -16.83
C THR A 718 -30.30 7.15 -16.26
N LYS A 719 -29.36 7.18 -15.30
CA LYS A 719 -28.87 5.97 -14.61
C LYS A 719 -30.01 5.21 -13.93
N SER A 720 -30.87 5.92 -13.20
CA SER A 720 -32.01 5.32 -12.49
C SER A 720 -32.99 4.65 -13.46
N GLN A 721 -33.32 5.29 -14.58
CA GLN A 721 -34.22 4.72 -15.58
C GLN A 721 -33.62 3.49 -16.26
N ILE A 722 -32.34 3.53 -16.65
CA ILE A 722 -31.66 2.39 -17.27
C ILE A 722 -31.64 1.19 -16.32
N MET A 723 -31.40 1.42 -15.04
CA MET A 723 -31.40 0.36 -14.04
C MET A 723 -32.80 -0.23 -13.82
N ALA A 724 -33.85 0.61 -13.80
CA ALA A 724 -35.24 0.14 -13.72
C ALA A 724 -35.62 -0.71 -14.94
N ASP A 725 -35.24 -0.29 -16.15
CA ASP A 725 -35.46 -1.04 -17.39
C ASP A 725 -34.72 -2.38 -17.40
N PHE A 726 -33.50 -2.38 -16.87
CA PHE A 726 -32.67 -3.59 -16.74
C PHE A 726 -33.29 -4.57 -15.74
N GLU A 727 -33.72 -4.11 -14.56
CA GLU A 727 -34.40 -4.95 -13.57
C GLU A 727 -35.71 -5.54 -14.15
N ALA A 728 -36.54 -4.69 -14.77
CA ALA A 728 -37.80 -5.09 -15.41
C ALA A 728 -37.60 -6.03 -16.61
N GLY A 729 -36.40 -6.09 -17.20
CA GLY A 729 -36.09 -6.95 -18.35
C GLY A 729 -36.42 -6.38 -19.71
N VAL A 730 -36.66 -5.07 -19.77
CA VAL A 730 -36.78 -4.34 -21.02
C VAL A 730 -35.43 -4.37 -21.76
N THR A 731 -34.34 -4.23 -21.02
CA THR A 731 -32.95 -4.26 -21.52
C THR A 731 -32.18 -5.38 -20.81
N PRO A 732 -32.23 -6.64 -21.26
CA PRO A 732 -31.64 -7.76 -20.52
C PRO A 732 -30.11 -7.79 -20.49
N ILE A 733 -29.44 -6.97 -21.31
CA ILE A 733 -27.98 -6.79 -21.32
C ILE A 733 -27.64 -5.35 -20.98
N LEU A 734 -26.78 -5.16 -19.99
CA LEU A 734 -26.22 -3.87 -19.61
C LEU A 734 -24.71 -3.86 -19.85
N VAL A 735 -24.25 -3.00 -20.75
CA VAL A 735 -22.83 -2.76 -21.00
C VAL A 735 -22.39 -1.50 -20.24
N ALA A 736 -21.42 -1.61 -19.34
CA ALA A 736 -21.03 -0.48 -18.51
C ALA A 736 -19.54 -0.43 -18.17
N THR A 737 -19.12 0.69 -17.61
CA THR A 737 -17.83 0.80 -16.93
C THR A 737 -17.88 0.22 -15.51
N THR A 738 -16.82 0.42 -14.72
CA THR A 738 -16.75 0.09 -13.29
C THR A 738 -17.81 0.77 -12.43
N VAL A 739 -18.66 1.64 -12.99
CA VAL A 739 -19.79 2.26 -12.28
C VAL A 739 -20.78 1.22 -11.70
N ILE A 740 -20.82 0.00 -12.23
CA ILE A 740 -21.56 -1.14 -11.63
C ILE A 740 -21.02 -1.51 -10.22
N GLU A 741 -19.82 -1.05 -9.85
CA GLU A 741 -19.32 -1.12 -8.47
C GLU A 741 -20.25 -0.42 -7.47
N VAL A 742 -21.09 0.53 -7.92
CA VAL A 742 -22.03 1.25 -7.04
C VAL A 742 -23.40 0.58 -7.01
N GLY A 743 -23.51 -0.40 -6.11
CA GLY A 743 -24.71 -0.61 -5.29
C GLY A 743 -25.91 -1.35 -5.90
N VAL A 744 -26.22 -1.28 -7.20
CA VAL A 744 -27.51 -1.83 -7.68
C VAL A 744 -27.51 -3.36 -7.71
N ASP A 745 -28.39 -3.96 -6.92
CA ASP A 745 -28.56 -5.40 -6.78
C ASP A 745 -29.77 -5.88 -7.58
N VAL A 746 -29.54 -6.75 -8.56
CA VAL A 746 -30.60 -7.26 -9.45
C VAL A 746 -30.67 -8.77 -9.28
N ALA A 747 -31.75 -9.26 -8.67
CA ALA A 747 -31.90 -10.67 -8.30
C ALA A 747 -31.80 -11.62 -9.51
N GLN A 748 -32.35 -11.21 -10.67
CA GLN A 748 -32.33 -11.98 -11.91
C GLN A 748 -31.01 -11.89 -12.70
N ALA A 749 -30.01 -11.14 -12.21
CA ALA A 749 -28.71 -11.07 -12.86
C ALA A 749 -27.87 -12.32 -12.57
N SER A 750 -27.60 -13.09 -13.62
CA SER A 750 -26.92 -14.39 -13.54
C SER A 750 -25.59 -14.46 -14.29
N CYS A 751 -25.34 -13.53 -15.22
CA CYS A 751 -24.13 -13.51 -16.03
C CYS A 751 -23.34 -12.22 -15.80
N MET A 752 -22.05 -12.35 -15.48
CA MET A 752 -21.10 -11.24 -15.41
C MET A 752 -20.02 -11.47 -16.47
N VAL A 753 -19.82 -10.53 -17.38
CA VAL A 753 -18.77 -10.59 -18.41
C VAL A 753 -17.84 -9.40 -18.21
N ILE A 754 -16.54 -9.63 -18.10
CA ILE A 754 -15.55 -8.56 -17.87
C ILE A 754 -14.52 -8.61 -19.00
N PHE A 755 -14.47 -7.55 -19.81
CA PHE A 755 -13.47 -7.37 -20.86
C PHE A 755 -12.16 -6.81 -20.28
N ASP A 756 -11.03 -7.21 -20.88
CA ASP A 756 -9.68 -6.87 -20.42
C ASP A 756 -9.49 -7.17 -18.92
N ALA A 757 -9.97 -8.32 -18.45
CA ALA A 757 -9.94 -8.70 -17.03
C ALA A 757 -8.52 -8.71 -16.45
N ASP A 758 -7.49 -8.92 -17.29
CA ASP A 758 -6.07 -8.79 -16.92
C ASP A 758 -5.64 -7.38 -16.50
N ARG A 759 -6.51 -6.37 -16.64
CA ARG A 759 -6.27 -4.96 -16.26
C ARG A 759 -7.08 -4.50 -15.06
N TYR A 760 -7.74 -5.44 -14.38
CA TYR A 760 -8.42 -5.18 -13.13
C TYR A 760 -7.62 -5.77 -11.96
N GLY A 761 -7.66 -5.09 -10.83
CA GLY A 761 -7.16 -5.64 -9.57
C GLY A 761 -8.05 -6.81 -9.10
N LEU A 762 -7.47 -7.76 -8.35
CA LEU A 762 -8.23 -8.92 -7.85
C LEU A 762 -9.43 -8.52 -7.00
N SER A 763 -9.26 -7.50 -6.16
CA SER A 763 -10.33 -6.93 -5.34
C SER A 763 -11.50 -6.38 -6.19
N GLN A 764 -11.21 -5.71 -7.31
CA GLN A 764 -12.24 -5.18 -8.22
C GLN A 764 -12.98 -6.32 -8.93
N LEU A 765 -12.23 -7.29 -9.48
CA LEU A 765 -12.84 -8.46 -10.12
C LEU A 765 -13.72 -9.24 -9.14
N HIS A 766 -13.31 -9.33 -7.87
CA HIS A 766 -14.09 -9.96 -6.81
C HIS A 766 -15.41 -9.23 -6.54
N GLN A 767 -15.36 -7.90 -6.43
CA GLN A 767 -16.55 -7.07 -6.27
C GLN A 767 -17.51 -7.22 -7.45
N LEU A 768 -17.01 -7.14 -8.68
CA LEU A 768 -17.81 -7.30 -9.90
C LEU A 768 -18.43 -8.70 -9.97
N ARG A 769 -17.66 -9.75 -9.70
CA ARG A 769 -18.15 -11.14 -9.62
C ARG A 769 -19.31 -11.25 -8.63
N GLY A 770 -19.20 -10.62 -7.46
CA GLY A 770 -20.23 -10.66 -6.40
C GLY A 770 -21.56 -9.96 -6.74
N ARG A 771 -21.66 -9.24 -7.87
CA ARG A 771 -22.87 -8.54 -8.32
C ARG A 771 -23.91 -9.45 -8.97
N VAL A 772 -23.58 -10.70 -9.28
CA VAL A 772 -24.51 -11.67 -9.87
C VAL A 772 -24.82 -12.84 -8.91
N GLY A 773 -25.83 -13.65 -9.26
CA GLY A 773 -26.19 -14.85 -8.52
C GLY A 773 -26.86 -14.61 -7.19
N ARG A 774 -27.65 -13.56 -7.10
CA ARG A 774 -28.41 -13.19 -5.89
C ARG A 774 -29.74 -13.94 -5.79
N GLY A 775 -30.39 -14.23 -6.92
CA GLY A 775 -31.68 -14.96 -6.98
C GLY A 775 -31.61 -16.48 -6.83
N GLY A 776 -30.50 -17.04 -6.32
CA GLY A 776 -30.35 -18.50 -6.15
C GLY A 776 -30.18 -19.30 -7.46
N THR A 777 -30.08 -18.63 -8.61
CA THR A 777 -29.85 -19.25 -9.92
C THR A 777 -28.37 -19.60 -10.13
N GLU A 778 -28.12 -20.61 -10.96
CA GLU A 778 -26.75 -20.90 -11.39
C GLU A 778 -26.18 -19.73 -12.20
N SER A 779 -25.14 -19.12 -11.66
CA SER A 779 -24.57 -17.89 -12.22
C SER A 779 -23.14 -18.09 -12.68
N GLY A 780 -22.75 -17.35 -13.71
CA GLY A 780 -21.45 -17.43 -14.35
C GLY A 780 -20.76 -16.08 -14.41
N ALA A 781 -19.46 -16.06 -14.10
CA ALA A 781 -18.57 -14.93 -14.34
C ALA A 781 -17.55 -15.29 -15.42
N PHE A 782 -17.45 -14.47 -16.46
CA PHE A 782 -16.57 -14.69 -17.61
C PHE A 782 -15.54 -13.57 -17.68
N LEU A 783 -14.28 -13.94 -17.47
CA LEU A 783 -13.14 -13.03 -17.42
C LEU A 783 -12.42 -13.10 -18.77
N ILE A 784 -12.68 -12.13 -19.65
CA ILE A 784 -12.09 -12.10 -20.99
C ILE A 784 -10.71 -11.46 -20.88
N SER A 785 -9.68 -12.17 -21.32
CA SER A 785 -8.29 -11.72 -21.18
C SER A 785 -7.48 -11.82 -22.46
N ARG A 786 -6.52 -10.88 -22.59
CA ARG A 786 -5.47 -10.87 -23.62
C ARG A 786 -4.10 -11.30 -23.07
N ALA A 787 -4.03 -11.68 -21.79
CA ALA A 787 -2.77 -12.02 -21.13
C ALA A 787 -2.15 -13.30 -21.72
N PRO A 788 -0.83 -13.32 -21.99
CA PRO A 788 -0.14 -14.55 -22.37
C PRO A 788 -0.20 -15.62 -21.27
N GLU A 789 -0.29 -16.88 -21.66
CA GLU A 789 -0.24 -18.01 -20.72
C GLU A 789 1.06 -17.97 -19.90
N GLY A 790 0.94 -18.21 -18.59
CA GLY A 790 2.08 -18.20 -17.65
C GLY A 790 2.55 -16.82 -17.20
N SER A 791 2.00 -15.72 -17.74
CA SER A 791 2.24 -14.37 -17.24
C SER A 791 1.67 -14.18 -15.82
N ASP A 792 2.15 -13.18 -15.09
CA ASP A 792 1.63 -12.89 -13.75
C ASP A 792 0.17 -12.41 -13.78
N ALA A 793 -0.25 -11.75 -14.86
CA ALA A 793 -1.66 -11.41 -15.09
C ALA A 793 -2.54 -12.67 -15.26
N ALA A 794 -2.06 -13.69 -15.99
CA ALA A 794 -2.76 -14.96 -16.14
C ALA A 794 -2.88 -15.70 -14.80
N LYS A 795 -1.78 -15.81 -14.04
CA LYS A 795 -1.77 -16.43 -12.70
C LYS A 795 -2.76 -15.72 -11.76
N ARG A 796 -2.87 -14.40 -11.85
CA ARG A 796 -3.81 -13.61 -11.06
C ARG A 796 -5.25 -13.96 -11.41
N LEU A 797 -5.58 -14.06 -12.70
CA LEU A 797 -6.91 -14.50 -13.14
C LEU A 797 -7.22 -15.94 -12.72
N ASP A 798 -6.23 -16.82 -12.70
CA ASP A 798 -6.40 -18.20 -12.20
C ASP A 798 -6.78 -18.25 -10.72
N VAL A 799 -6.23 -17.34 -9.90
CA VAL A 799 -6.62 -17.24 -8.48
C VAL A 799 -8.11 -16.94 -8.35
N ILE A 800 -8.60 -15.86 -8.99
CA ILE A 800 -10.02 -15.51 -8.86
C ILE A 800 -10.97 -16.52 -9.52
N ALA A 801 -10.49 -17.27 -10.50
CA ALA A 801 -11.25 -18.36 -11.10
C ALA A 801 -11.30 -19.60 -10.19
N GLY A 802 -10.23 -19.87 -9.43
CA GLY A 802 -10.05 -21.07 -8.63
C GLY A 802 -10.70 -21.02 -7.25
N THR A 803 -10.85 -19.83 -6.64
CA THR A 803 -11.43 -19.69 -5.31
C THR A 803 -12.58 -18.69 -5.26
N LEU A 804 -13.58 -19.00 -4.45
CA LEU A 804 -14.62 -18.04 -4.08
C LEU A 804 -14.24 -17.25 -2.85
N ASP A 805 -13.40 -17.81 -1.98
CA ASP A 805 -13.01 -17.21 -0.70
C ASP A 805 -12.28 -15.90 -0.94
N GLY A 806 -12.95 -14.79 -0.65
CA GLY A 806 -12.34 -13.50 -0.86
C GLY A 806 -11.13 -13.24 0.03
N ALA A 807 -10.94 -13.95 1.16
CA ALA A 807 -9.72 -13.86 1.98
C ALA A 807 -8.49 -14.40 1.25
N GLU A 808 -8.63 -15.54 0.57
CA GLU A 808 -7.60 -16.09 -0.30
C GLU A 808 -7.30 -15.15 -1.47
N ILE A 809 -8.35 -14.56 -2.08
CA ILE A 809 -8.20 -13.58 -3.16
C ILE A 809 -7.43 -12.36 -2.69
N ALA A 810 -7.73 -11.85 -1.50
CA ALA A 810 -7.08 -10.67 -0.95
C ALA A 810 -5.62 -10.93 -0.58
N GLN A 811 -5.31 -12.13 -0.08
CA GLN A 811 -3.94 -12.56 0.20
C GLN A 811 -3.14 -12.60 -1.10
N ALA A 812 -3.69 -13.22 -2.15
CA ALA A 812 -3.06 -13.26 -3.46
C ALA A 812 -2.92 -11.86 -4.09
N ASP A 813 -3.94 -11.00 -3.98
CA ASP A 813 -3.91 -9.60 -4.44
C ASP A 813 -2.70 -8.87 -3.86
N LEU A 814 -2.46 -9.05 -2.57
CA LEU A 814 -1.32 -8.45 -1.88
C LEU A 814 0.03 -9.05 -2.24
N GLU A 815 0.08 -10.35 -2.50
CA GLU A 815 1.29 -11.02 -2.98
C GLU A 815 1.68 -10.51 -4.38
N PHE A 816 0.70 -10.39 -5.29
CA PHE A 816 0.90 -9.91 -6.66
C PHE A 816 1.25 -8.42 -6.73
N ARG A 817 0.67 -7.58 -5.87
CA ARG A 817 1.03 -6.16 -5.80
C ARG A 817 2.47 -5.93 -5.35
N GLY A 818 3.06 -6.90 -4.63
CA GLY A 818 4.29 -6.68 -3.90
C GLY A 818 4.05 -5.66 -2.79
N ALA A 819 4.11 -6.08 -1.54
CA ALA A 819 3.75 -5.29 -0.35
C ALA A 819 4.52 -3.95 -0.13
N GLY A 820 5.30 -3.45 -1.09
CA GLY A 820 5.90 -2.12 -1.09
C GLY A 820 4.96 -0.99 -1.55
N ASP A 821 3.87 -1.28 -2.27
CA ASP A 821 3.09 -0.23 -2.94
C ASP A 821 1.71 0.06 -2.34
N VAL A 822 1.26 -0.73 -1.35
CA VAL A 822 -0.03 -0.45 -0.68
C VAL A 822 0.06 0.73 0.30
N LEU A 823 1.28 1.19 0.52
CA LEU A 823 1.64 2.33 1.35
C LEU A 823 2.48 3.36 0.55
N GLY A 824 2.75 3.09 -0.73
CA GLY A 824 3.61 3.87 -1.60
C GLY A 824 2.78 4.82 -2.48
N ASP A 825 3.03 6.12 -2.31
CA ASP A 825 2.92 7.27 -3.24
C ASP A 825 1.73 7.45 -4.22
N ALA A 826 0.83 6.48 -4.46
CA ALA A 826 -0.11 6.53 -5.59
C ALA A 826 -1.57 6.91 -5.26
N GLN A 827 -1.97 7.09 -3.99
CA GLN A 827 -3.37 7.47 -3.66
C GLN A 827 -3.53 8.77 -2.85
N SER A 828 -2.44 9.32 -2.29
CA SER A 828 -2.40 10.70 -1.80
C SER A 828 -0.96 11.03 -1.43
N GLY A 829 -0.41 12.14 -1.94
CA GLY A 829 0.99 12.50 -1.75
C GLY A 829 1.38 12.63 -0.28
N GLY A 830 2.04 11.61 0.26
CA GLY A 830 2.59 11.59 1.60
C GLY A 830 3.26 10.25 1.87
N LYS A 831 4.49 10.26 2.39
CA LYS A 831 5.28 9.04 2.64
C LYS A 831 4.62 8.24 3.77
N SER A 832 4.30 6.97 3.54
CA SER A 832 3.96 6.03 4.62
C SER A 832 5.05 5.95 5.69
N GLY A 833 4.65 5.77 6.95
CA GLY A 833 5.56 5.57 8.09
C GLY A 833 6.32 4.24 8.08
N LEU A 834 5.92 3.26 7.25
CA LEU A 834 6.60 1.96 7.12
C LEU A 834 7.52 1.94 5.89
N LYS A 835 8.83 1.85 6.10
CA LYS A 835 9.90 1.89 5.07
C LYS A 835 10.41 0.51 4.66
N LEU A 836 10.42 -0.48 5.56
CA LEU A 836 11.07 -1.79 5.34
C LEU A 836 10.15 -2.99 5.57
N LEU A 837 9.23 -2.87 6.53
CA LEU A 837 8.28 -3.88 6.95
C LEU A 837 7.25 -4.14 5.85
N ARG A 838 7.15 -5.39 5.43
CA ARG A 838 6.20 -5.83 4.40
C ARG A 838 5.10 -6.64 5.07
N VAL A 839 3.95 -6.02 5.26
CA VAL A 839 2.85 -6.56 6.09
C VAL A 839 2.48 -8.02 5.78
N VAL A 840 2.50 -8.39 4.50
CA VAL A 840 2.15 -9.75 4.06
C VAL A 840 3.31 -10.74 4.07
N LYS A 841 4.55 -10.27 3.83
CA LYS A 841 5.73 -11.17 3.82
C LYS A 841 6.29 -11.39 5.23
N ASP A 842 6.10 -10.42 6.12
CA ASP A 842 6.71 -10.38 7.45
C ASP A 842 5.68 -10.68 8.56
N VAL A 843 4.63 -11.46 8.26
CA VAL A 843 3.55 -11.82 9.20
C VAL A 843 4.09 -12.32 10.54
N LYS A 844 5.03 -13.26 10.52
CA LYS A 844 5.62 -13.83 11.74
C LYS A 844 6.33 -12.77 12.58
N ILE A 845 7.05 -11.85 11.93
CA ILE A 845 7.73 -10.73 12.59
C ILE A 845 6.69 -9.84 13.30
N ILE A 846 5.56 -9.57 12.64
CA ILE A 846 4.48 -8.74 13.19
C ILE A 846 3.80 -9.43 14.38
N GLU A 847 3.54 -10.73 14.29
CA GLU A 847 2.96 -11.52 15.39
C GLU A 847 3.88 -11.57 16.61
N GLU A 848 5.16 -11.82 16.41
CA GLU A 848 6.18 -11.84 17.48
C GLU A 848 6.33 -10.44 18.11
N ALA A 849 6.44 -9.39 17.29
CA ALA A 849 6.53 -8.01 17.77
C ALA A 849 5.27 -7.57 18.52
N ARG A 850 4.08 -8.04 18.13
CA ARG A 850 2.83 -7.77 18.83
C ARG A 850 2.79 -8.41 20.20
N ALA A 851 3.21 -9.67 20.31
CA ALA A 851 3.25 -10.37 21.59
C ALA A 851 4.13 -9.61 22.59
N GLU A 852 5.30 -9.17 22.14
CA GLU A 852 6.21 -8.36 22.96
C GLU A 852 5.62 -6.98 23.27
N ALA A 853 5.08 -6.26 22.29
CA ALA A 853 4.44 -4.96 22.50
C ALA A 853 3.30 -5.03 23.53
N ALA A 854 2.46 -6.07 23.47
CA ALA A 854 1.38 -6.29 24.44
C ALA A 854 1.92 -6.49 25.86
N LYS A 855 3.01 -7.23 26.02
CA LYS A 855 3.67 -7.44 27.31
C LYS A 855 4.28 -6.14 27.83
N LEU A 856 5.01 -5.41 27.01
CA LEU A 856 5.66 -4.14 27.38
C LEU A 856 4.64 -3.10 27.83
N VAL A 857 3.54 -2.93 27.08
CA VAL A 857 2.50 -1.94 27.41
C VAL A 857 1.69 -2.37 28.65
N ALA A 858 1.48 -3.66 28.86
CA ALA A 858 0.82 -4.16 30.08
C ALA A 858 1.66 -3.93 31.35
N GLU A 859 2.99 -4.06 31.26
CA GLU A 859 3.92 -3.82 32.37
C GLU A 859 4.16 -2.32 32.62
N ASP A 860 4.39 -1.54 31.55
CA ASP A 860 4.63 -0.09 31.60
C ASP A 860 3.89 0.61 30.44
N PRO A 861 2.66 1.09 30.68
CA PRO A 861 1.86 1.75 29.63
C PRO A 861 2.52 3.00 29.05
N THR A 862 3.43 3.64 29.80
CA THR A 862 4.13 4.87 29.40
C THR A 862 5.50 4.61 28.80
N LEU A 863 5.98 3.37 28.81
CA LEU A 863 7.31 2.96 28.33
C LEU A 863 8.46 3.80 28.96
N GLN A 864 8.31 4.22 30.21
CA GLN A 864 9.35 4.94 30.96
C GLN A 864 10.64 4.11 31.09
N GLY A 865 10.52 2.79 31.18
CA GLY A 865 11.65 1.87 31.15
C GLY A 865 12.35 1.75 29.78
N TYR A 866 11.70 2.20 28.70
CA TYR A 866 12.14 2.02 27.31
C TYR A 866 12.06 3.35 26.54
N VAL A 867 12.83 4.35 26.98
CA VAL A 867 12.77 5.74 26.49
C VAL A 867 12.95 5.85 24.96
N GLN A 868 13.84 5.04 24.38
CA GLN A 868 14.09 5.03 22.93
C GLN A 868 12.89 4.50 22.16
N LEU A 869 12.25 3.43 22.65
CA LEU A 869 11.02 2.90 22.09
C LEU A 869 9.87 3.90 22.23
N ALA A 870 9.73 4.52 23.39
CA ALA A 870 8.72 5.56 23.63
C ALA A 870 8.85 6.73 22.65
N GLY A 871 10.09 7.22 22.44
CA GLY A 871 10.39 8.28 21.48
C GLY A 871 10.06 7.86 20.04
N ALA A 872 10.46 6.65 19.64
CA ALA A 872 10.19 6.14 18.29
C ALA A 872 8.69 5.92 18.02
N VAL A 873 7.95 5.44 19.01
CA VAL A 873 6.49 5.30 18.95
C VAL A 873 5.82 6.67 18.80
N LEU A 874 6.27 7.68 19.55
CA LEU A 874 5.75 9.05 19.45
C LEU A 874 6.03 9.69 18.08
N ASP A 875 7.22 9.47 17.52
CA ASP A 875 7.58 9.96 16.19
C ASP A 875 6.73 9.26 15.11
N PHE A 876 6.48 7.95 15.27
CA PHE A 876 5.63 7.17 14.38
C PHE A 876 4.17 7.66 14.40
N THR A 877 3.59 7.89 15.60
CA THR A 877 2.20 8.38 15.72
C THR A 877 2.04 9.78 15.11
N ARG A 878 2.98 10.71 15.39
CA ARG A 878 2.97 12.06 14.81
C ARG A 878 3.19 12.08 13.29
N GLY A 879 4.07 11.21 12.79
CA GLY A 879 4.30 11.05 11.35
C GLY A 879 3.03 10.63 10.62
N ASN A 880 2.27 9.71 11.21
CA ASN A 880 0.97 9.33 10.70
C ASN A 880 -0.07 10.45 10.87
N GLU A 881 -0.12 11.18 11.97
CA GLU A 881 -1.03 12.34 12.14
C GLU A 881 -0.79 13.45 11.09
N THR A 882 0.47 13.69 10.72
CA THR A 882 0.82 14.70 9.70
C THR A 882 0.47 14.22 8.28
N PHE A 883 0.61 12.91 8.03
CA PHE A 883 0.08 12.24 6.83
C PHE A 883 -1.45 12.29 6.76
N LEU A 884 -2.12 12.26 7.91
CA LEU A 884 -3.59 12.27 8.04
C LEU A 884 -4.22 13.67 7.97
N THR A 885 -3.46 14.72 8.28
CA THR A 885 -3.93 16.14 8.26
C THR A 885 -3.70 16.85 6.91
N SER A 886 -2.99 16.22 5.98
CA SER A 886 -2.70 16.75 4.64
C SER A 886 -3.45 16.00 3.54
N ASN A 887 -4.79 16.03 3.58
CA ASN A 887 -5.67 15.77 2.43
C ASN A 887 -6.96 16.58 2.52
#